data_AF-A0A1Q2M3E2-F1
#
_entry.id   AF-A0A1Q2M3E2-F1
#
_cell.length_a   1.000
_cell.length_b   1.000
_cell.length_c   1.000
_cell.angle_alpha   90.00
_cell.angle_beta   90.00
_cell.angle_gamma   90.00
#
_symmetry.space_group_name_H-M   'P 1'
#
loop_
_entity.id
_entity.type
_entity.pdbx_description
1 polymer ?
#
loop_
_entity_poly.entity_id
_entity_poly.type
_entity_poly.pdbx_seq_one_letter_code
_entity_poly.pdbx_strand_id
1 'polypeptide(L)'
;MARKLFSAQFRSHKVRSLALCVCAVSVLLVGCGDPKGQQVIDDGGVKLAGIPNLAEGREIPSGVKGVGVSLSRVVDGEAASLSAAFSSSSYEPRLEFNPEPGQVWDWSAAGENIGLALRVTNPGDHSAQLFVSVYDAKTFGTRSFNLPAGSSGNFYFDLNGPALALDTGMRDAPALYDNAATAMTWMWGNKALDLTSIRRIELNMKSILSDRTLVFEDIRLAANGAFQAQNLQGIFDQYGQYAPQEYPDKIHSDDALRASAAAEAEKFAEQSGFPDRSTFGGWLNGPRYEATGFFRTEKIDGQWALIDPEGYLFFATGVDNMRMDNTVTMTGIDFAEPGERDGAVVASELRKQLFQWLPDEQHPLSSHYVYRPVVHTGPVAKGEAFSFYRANLERKYGADYLQRWREVTIDRQLDWGFTTLGNWADPSLYGNGKVAYVANGWIRGEHKRVSSGDDYWGPLHDPFDPVFIESVKRTVAQVATEVQGDPWCMGVYIENELSWGNTKSDAGHFGLIIHTLSRNSNESPAKSAFVEILKNKYSTAEQLSQAWSLPVASWDAFATGFAMPEPGEGSLQIEGTLREDFSLLLESLSARFFSVVQQELAAVMPNHLFLGARFADWGMTPEVVRGAAAHVDVVSYNLYTEGLAADNWAFLSEIDKPSIIGEFHMGATDSGSFHAGLVSAADQQERGEMFRDYMHTIIDSPWFVGAQWFQYIDSPASGRAWDGENYNVGFVTVADEPYGALVAAARKLNAELYPRRYGQKND
;
A
#
# COMPACT_ATOMS: atom_id res chain seq x y z
N MET A 1 17.50 58.19 -27.55
CA MET A 1 18.13 59.52 -27.41
C MET A 1 18.49 59.79 -25.95
N ALA A 2 19.79 59.63 -25.62
CA ALA A 2 20.57 60.44 -24.67
C ALA A 2 20.02 60.73 -23.24
N ARG A 3 20.59 60.11 -22.19
CA ARG A 3 21.81 60.53 -21.44
C ARG A 3 21.69 61.84 -20.65
N LYS A 4 21.94 61.75 -19.34
CA LYS A 4 22.82 62.60 -18.48
C LYS A 4 22.72 62.03 -17.05
N LEU A 5 23.68 61.30 -16.45
CA LEU A 5 25.08 61.59 -16.09
C LEU A 5 25.27 62.91 -15.34
N PHE A 6 25.61 62.79 -14.05
CA PHE A 6 26.68 63.57 -13.43
C PHE A 6 27.53 62.68 -12.52
N SER A 7 28.84 62.80 -12.71
CA SER A 7 29.95 62.12 -12.07
C SER A 7 30.86 63.14 -11.39
N ALA A 8 31.56 62.75 -10.32
CA ALA A 8 32.99 63.01 -10.04
C ALA A 8 33.26 62.71 -8.55
N GLN A 9 33.97 61.63 -8.19
CA GLN A 9 35.44 61.48 -8.10
C GLN A 9 36.12 62.37 -7.03
N PHE A 10 36.87 61.76 -6.10
CA PHE A 10 38.34 61.73 -6.15
C PHE A 10 38.98 60.77 -5.09
N ARG A 11 39.85 59.87 -5.59
CA ARG A 11 41.14 59.31 -5.09
C ARG A 11 41.28 58.87 -3.62
N SER A 12 41.52 57.59 -3.29
CA SER A 12 42.67 56.68 -3.55
C SER A 12 43.93 56.93 -2.71
N HIS A 13 44.27 55.99 -1.82
CA HIS A 13 45.62 55.43 -1.71
C HIS A 13 45.61 54.00 -1.13
N LYS A 14 46.55 53.20 -1.67
CA LYS A 14 46.81 51.77 -1.49
C LYS A 14 47.42 51.50 -0.10
N VAL A 15 47.27 50.27 0.43
CA VAL A 15 48.34 49.25 0.56
C VAL A 15 47.71 47.91 1.00
N ARG A 16 48.29 46.84 0.45
CA ARG A 16 48.04 45.40 0.65
C ARG A 16 48.04 44.96 2.12
N SER A 17 47.24 43.96 2.45
CA SER A 17 47.67 42.80 3.28
C SER A 17 46.68 41.64 3.16
N LEU A 18 47.26 40.45 3.00
CA LEU A 18 46.69 39.13 3.25
C LEU A 18 45.95 39.11 4.60
N ALA A 19 44.78 38.47 4.67
CA ALA A 19 44.21 38.01 5.92
C ALA A 19 43.55 36.64 5.70
N LEU A 20 44.13 35.64 6.36
CA LEU A 20 43.47 34.39 6.74
C LEU A 20 42.13 34.72 7.41
N CYS A 21 41.02 34.16 6.90
CA CYS A 21 39.79 34.12 7.67
C CYS A 21 39.88 32.96 8.67
N VAL A 22 40.27 33.29 9.89
CA VAL A 22 40.11 32.45 11.08
C VAL A 22 38.62 32.40 11.40
N CYS A 23 38.01 31.20 11.31
CA CYS A 23 36.70 30.93 11.88
C CYS A 23 36.78 31.11 13.41
N ALA A 24 36.24 32.22 13.90
CA ALA A 24 36.02 32.42 15.33
C ALA A 24 34.83 31.55 15.76
N VAL A 25 35.13 30.43 16.41
CA VAL A 25 34.18 29.64 17.18
C VAL A 25 33.79 30.46 18.41
N SER A 26 32.56 30.97 18.42
CA SER A 26 31.95 31.55 19.61
C SER A 26 31.60 30.42 20.57
N VAL A 27 32.50 30.14 21.51
CA VAL A 27 32.26 29.27 22.66
C VAL A 27 31.25 29.96 23.57
N LEU A 28 29.97 29.61 23.43
CA LEU A 28 28.99 29.82 24.48
C LEU A 28 29.23 28.75 25.55
N LEU A 29 29.70 29.19 26.71
CA LEU A 29 29.79 28.41 27.94
C LEU A 29 28.38 27.91 28.30
N VAL A 30 28.08 26.66 27.93
CA VAL A 30 26.95 25.91 28.47
C VAL A 30 27.34 25.53 29.90
N GLY A 31 26.85 26.30 30.86
CA GLY A 31 26.84 25.86 32.26
C GLY A 31 26.04 24.56 32.36
N CYS A 32 26.62 23.56 33.03
CA CYS A 32 25.89 22.39 33.50
C CYS A 32 24.73 22.85 34.39
N GLY A 33 23.55 23.03 33.78
CA GLY A 33 22.29 23.11 34.48
C GLY A 33 21.70 21.70 34.54
N ASP A 34 21.42 21.23 35.76
CA ASP A 34 20.68 20.00 36.01
C ASP A 34 19.51 19.82 35.03
N PRO A 35 19.30 18.62 34.47
CA PRO A 35 18.07 18.33 33.75
C PRO A 35 16.92 18.41 34.74
N LYS A 36 16.25 19.57 34.77
CA LYS A 36 15.02 19.75 35.54
C LYS A 36 14.02 18.71 35.06
N GLY A 37 13.54 17.92 36.02
CA GLY A 37 12.73 16.73 35.85
C GLY A 37 11.70 16.82 34.73
N GLN A 38 11.77 15.84 33.83
CA GLN A 38 10.59 15.35 33.13
C GLN A 38 9.57 14.95 34.21
N GLN A 39 8.47 15.68 34.28
CA GLN A 39 7.33 15.26 35.07
C GLN A 39 6.84 13.93 34.50
N VAL A 40 6.94 12.87 35.32
CA VAL A 40 6.07 11.72 35.21
C VAL A 40 4.65 12.27 35.37
N ILE A 41 3.91 12.35 34.27
CA ILE A 41 2.48 12.61 34.34
C ILE A 41 1.88 11.34 34.94
N ASP A 42 1.47 11.41 36.20
CA ASP A 42 0.69 10.38 36.87
C ASP A 42 -0.73 10.44 36.28
N ASP A 43 -0.95 9.61 35.26
CA ASP A 43 -2.17 9.51 34.45
C ASP A 43 -3.28 8.69 35.12
N GLY A 44 -3.18 8.47 36.44
CA GLY A 44 -4.20 7.75 37.21
C GLY A 44 -4.38 6.29 36.77
N GLY A 45 -3.37 5.71 36.13
CA GLY A 45 -3.39 4.35 35.62
C GLY A 45 -3.56 3.33 36.74
N VAL A 46 -4.60 2.50 36.66
CA VAL A 46 -4.69 1.31 37.50
C VAL A 46 -3.78 0.26 36.88
N LYS A 47 -2.66 -0.06 37.54
CA LYS A 47 -1.81 -1.20 37.18
C LYS A 47 -2.60 -2.48 37.47
N LEU A 48 -3.32 -3.00 36.48
CA LEU A 48 -4.20 -4.16 36.63
C LEU A 48 -3.52 -5.45 36.19
N ALA A 49 -3.91 -6.54 36.85
CA ALA A 49 -3.29 -7.86 36.77
C ALA A 49 -3.32 -8.45 35.35
N GLY A 50 -2.17 -8.93 34.87
CA GLY A 50 -2.07 -9.76 33.67
C GLY A 50 -0.86 -9.45 32.80
N ILE A 51 -0.60 -8.17 32.51
CA ILE A 51 0.50 -7.77 31.62
C ILE A 51 1.85 -7.88 32.36
N PRO A 52 2.92 -8.43 31.75
CA PRO A 52 4.23 -8.48 32.36
C PRO A 52 4.75 -7.08 32.73
N ASN A 53 5.20 -6.91 33.97
CA ASN A 53 5.80 -5.65 34.42
C ASN A 53 7.22 -5.53 33.85
N LEU A 54 7.40 -4.67 32.84
CA LEU A 54 8.70 -4.48 32.20
C LEU A 54 9.69 -3.71 33.08
N ALA A 55 9.23 -2.91 34.05
CA ALA A 55 10.08 -2.11 34.92
C ALA A 55 10.79 -2.91 36.02
N GLU A 56 10.32 -4.12 36.34
CA GLU A 56 10.81 -4.93 37.47
C GLU A 56 11.51 -6.21 37.01
N GLY A 57 12.47 -6.66 37.84
CA GLY A 57 13.18 -7.93 37.63
C GLY A 57 14.32 -7.85 36.61
N ARG A 58 15.27 -8.78 36.70
CA ARG A 58 16.44 -8.87 35.80
C ARG A 58 16.28 -9.91 34.69
N GLU A 59 15.26 -10.73 34.77
CA GLU A 59 14.96 -11.76 33.77
C GLU A 59 13.87 -11.27 32.81
N ILE A 60 13.82 -11.85 31.61
CA ILE A 60 12.73 -11.61 30.65
C ILE A 60 11.52 -12.42 31.12
N PRO A 61 10.32 -11.84 31.23
CA PRO A 61 9.14 -12.58 31.69
C PRO A 61 8.82 -13.78 30.78
N SER A 62 8.37 -14.90 31.35
CA SER A 62 8.09 -16.17 30.65
C SER A 62 7.09 -16.07 29.50
N GLY A 63 6.13 -15.15 29.60
CA GLY A 63 5.16 -14.85 28.55
C GLY A 63 5.70 -14.06 27.36
N VAL A 64 6.92 -13.50 27.45
CA VAL A 64 7.53 -12.65 26.42
C VAL A 64 8.43 -13.47 25.51
N LYS A 65 8.16 -13.46 24.21
CA LYS A 65 8.88 -14.27 23.21
C LYS A 65 9.21 -13.45 21.97
N GLY A 66 10.37 -13.73 21.37
CA GLY A 66 10.78 -13.17 20.08
C GLY A 66 10.85 -14.25 19.01
N VAL A 67 10.28 -13.99 17.84
CA VAL A 67 10.47 -14.77 16.62
C VAL A 67 11.14 -13.85 15.60
N GLY A 68 12.37 -14.15 15.20
CA GLY A 68 13.20 -13.17 14.47
C GLY A 68 13.53 -11.92 15.30
N VAL A 69 13.42 -12.00 16.64
CA VAL A 69 13.68 -10.90 17.57
C VAL A 69 14.59 -11.40 18.69
N SER A 70 15.71 -10.72 18.90
CA SER A 70 16.60 -10.98 20.05
C SER A 70 16.21 -10.09 21.23
N LEU A 71 16.04 -10.70 22.40
CA LEU A 71 15.57 -10.01 23.60
C LEU A 71 16.69 -9.85 24.64
N SER A 72 16.77 -8.68 25.25
CA SER A 72 17.70 -8.38 26.33
C SER A 72 17.10 -7.39 27.33
N ARG A 73 17.75 -7.23 28.49
CA ARG A 73 17.38 -6.22 29.50
C ARG A 73 18.34 -5.05 29.43
N VAL A 74 17.80 -3.84 29.41
CA VAL A 74 18.55 -2.60 29.68
C VAL A 74 18.30 -2.24 31.13
N VAL A 75 19.37 -2.11 31.92
CA VAL A 75 19.28 -1.81 33.36
C VAL A 75 19.91 -0.45 33.62
N ASP A 76 19.12 0.48 34.15
CA ASP A 76 19.58 1.78 34.64
C ASP A 76 19.12 1.97 36.09
N GLY A 77 20.07 1.82 37.03
CA GLY A 77 19.77 1.80 38.46
C GLY A 77 18.85 0.63 38.87
N GLU A 78 17.67 0.96 39.40
CA GLU A 78 16.64 -0.02 39.78
C GLU A 78 15.63 -0.30 38.65
N ALA A 79 15.61 0.51 37.59
CA ALA A 79 14.71 0.31 36.46
C ALA A 79 15.31 -0.70 35.46
N ALA A 80 14.50 -1.67 35.06
CA ALA A 80 14.77 -2.53 33.92
C ALA A 80 13.83 -2.17 32.76
N SER A 81 14.30 -2.26 31.52
CA SER A 81 13.47 -2.14 30.32
C SER A 81 13.76 -3.32 29.39
N LEU A 82 12.81 -3.65 28.53
CA LEU A 82 12.97 -4.72 27.56
C LEU A 82 13.54 -4.16 26.27
N SER A 83 14.77 -4.54 25.91
CA SER A 83 15.31 -4.27 24.58
C SER A 83 15.00 -5.43 23.66
N ALA A 84 14.47 -5.11 22.48
CA ALA A 84 14.13 -6.06 21.44
C ALA A 84 14.78 -5.63 20.12
N ALA A 85 15.66 -6.47 19.58
CA ALA A 85 16.29 -6.30 18.29
C ALA A 85 15.58 -7.16 17.24
N PHE A 86 14.74 -6.51 16.42
CA PHE A 86 14.03 -7.09 15.29
C PHE A 86 14.99 -7.30 14.12
N SER A 87 15.07 -8.52 13.62
CA SER A 87 16.02 -8.88 12.56
C SER A 87 15.41 -8.69 11.17
N SER A 88 16.17 -8.05 10.30
CA SER A 88 15.93 -7.91 8.86
C SER A 88 16.06 -9.24 8.09
N SER A 89 16.62 -10.28 8.71
CA SER A 89 16.70 -11.62 8.10
C SER A 89 15.40 -12.42 8.25
N SER A 90 14.35 -11.82 8.79
CA SER A 90 13.02 -12.41 8.95
C SER A 90 12.04 -11.52 8.22
N TYR A 91 11.14 -12.10 7.43
CA TYR A 91 10.09 -11.31 6.78
C TYR A 91 9.14 -10.63 7.76
N GLU A 92 8.83 -11.27 8.89
CA GLU A 92 7.90 -10.73 9.88
C GLU A 92 8.44 -10.96 11.30
N PRO A 93 9.55 -10.27 11.69
CA PRO A 93 10.05 -10.37 13.04
C PRO A 93 8.99 -9.87 14.02
N ARG A 94 8.70 -10.68 15.04
CA ARG A 94 7.61 -10.42 16.00
C ARG A 94 8.03 -10.63 17.45
N LEU A 95 7.58 -9.71 18.28
CA LEU A 95 7.63 -9.74 19.74
C LEU A 95 6.22 -10.05 20.26
N GLU A 96 6.10 -11.12 21.02
CA GLU A 96 4.82 -11.57 21.57
C GLU A 96 4.82 -11.46 23.08
N PHE A 97 3.73 -10.93 23.63
CA PHE A 97 3.37 -10.98 25.04
C PHE A 97 2.18 -11.91 25.18
N ASN A 98 2.35 -12.99 25.93
CA ASN A 98 1.35 -14.00 26.18
C ASN A 98 1.07 -14.13 27.69
N PRO A 99 -0.15 -14.53 28.09
CA PRO A 99 -0.41 -14.97 29.46
C PRO A 99 0.40 -16.23 29.77
N GLU A 100 0.52 -16.55 31.06
CA GLU A 100 1.14 -17.81 31.48
C GLU A 100 0.39 -19.01 30.86
N PRO A 101 1.09 -20.13 30.56
CA PRO A 101 0.46 -21.28 29.91
C PRO A 101 -0.83 -21.73 30.60
N GLY A 102 -1.92 -21.82 29.83
CA GLY A 102 -3.24 -22.20 30.31
C GLY A 102 -4.06 -21.07 30.94
N GLN A 103 -3.56 -19.83 30.94
CA GLN A 103 -4.29 -18.65 31.40
C GLN A 103 -4.74 -17.77 30.23
N VAL A 104 -5.66 -16.85 30.53
CA VAL A 104 -6.07 -15.72 29.68
C VAL A 104 -6.05 -14.46 30.53
N TRP A 105 -5.93 -13.30 29.89
CA TRP A 105 -6.11 -12.02 30.57
C TRP A 105 -7.58 -11.58 30.50
N ASP A 106 -8.17 -11.37 31.67
CA ASP A 106 -9.49 -10.75 31.81
C ASP A 106 -9.31 -9.28 32.18
N TRP A 107 -9.54 -8.40 31.21
CA TRP A 107 -9.48 -6.96 31.33
C TRP A 107 -10.86 -6.31 31.47
N SER A 108 -11.94 -7.09 31.56
CA SER A 108 -13.31 -6.56 31.65
C SER A 108 -13.55 -5.69 32.90
N ALA A 109 -12.79 -5.94 33.98
CA ALA A 109 -12.85 -5.16 35.22
C ALA A 109 -12.04 -3.86 35.18
N ALA A 110 -11.31 -3.57 34.09
CA ALA A 110 -10.47 -2.38 33.98
C ALA A 110 -11.24 -1.08 33.70
N GLY A 111 -12.56 -1.17 33.48
CA GLY A 111 -13.44 -0.03 33.28
C GLY A 111 -13.74 0.25 31.81
N GLU A 112 -14.42 1.37 31.59
CA GLU A 112 -14.78 1.87 30.26
C GLU A 112 -13.76 2.90 29.78
N ASN A 113 -13.67 3.09 28.46
CA ASN A 113 -12.79 4.07 27.83
C ASN A 113 -11.31 3.92 28.21
N ILE A 114 -10.82 2.69 28.05
CA ILE A 114 -9.43 2.32 28.28
C ILE A 114 -8.75 1.91 26.98
N GLY A 115 -7.42 2.00 26.99
CA GLY A 115 -6.56 1.53 25.93
C GLY A 115 -5.32 0.82 26.48
N LEU A 116 -4.66 0.06 25.61
CA LEU A 116 -3.32 -0.46 25.85
C LEU A 116 -2.29 0.62 25.52
N ALA A 117 -1.60 1.12 26.53
CA ALA A 117 -0.57 2.13 26.41
C ALA A 117 0.83 1.51 26.38
N LEU A 118 1.70 2.03 25.50
CA LEU A 118 3.09 1.63 25.36
C LEU A 118 4.01 2.85 25.46
N ARG A 119 5.09 2.72 26.22
CA ARG A 119 6.25 3.63 26.17
C ARG A 119 7.40 2.91 25.48
N VAL A 120 7.92 3.53 24.42
CA VAL A 120 8.94 2.95 23.56
C VAL A 120 10.00 3.98 23.20
N THR A 121 11.27 3.59 23.24
CA THR A 121 12.41 4.34 22.71
C THR A 121 13.02 3.61 21.51
N ASN A 122 13.32 4.37 20.46
CA ASN A 122 14.11 3.95 19.32
C ASN A 122 15.52 4.54 19.43
N PRO A 123 16.51 3.80 19.98
CA PRO A 123 17.90 4.25 20.02
C PRO A 123 18.63 4.13 18.67
N GLY A 124 17.98 3.57 17.64
CA GLY A 124 18.56 3.34 16.33
C GLY A 124 18.67 4.61 15.49
N ASP A 125 19.14 4.42 14.26
CA ASP A 125 19.38 5.43 13.23
C ASP A 125 18.34 5.43 12.11
N HIS A 126 17.39 4.50 12.15
CA HIS A 126 16.24 4.43 11.24
C HIS A 126 14.93 4.54 12.03
N SER A 127 13.88 5.10 11.44
CA SER A 127 12.55 4.99 12.05
C SER A 127 12.08 3.53 12.10
N ALA A 128 11.09 3.28 12.95
CA ALA A 128 10.52 1.96 13.14
C ALA A 128 8.99 2.04 13.07
N GLN A 129 8.40 1.48 12.01
CA GLN A 129 6.98 1.19 11.99
C GLN A 129 6.71 -0.12 12.72
N LEU A 130 5.89 -0.07 13.77
CA LEU A 130 5.40 -1.24 14.46
C LEU A 130 3.92 -1.46 14.16
N PHE A 131 3.55 -2.71 13.89
CA PHE A 131 2.16 -3.17 13.95
C PHE A 131 1.91 -3.79 15.31
N VAL A 132 0.85 -3.34 15.98
CA VAL A 132 0.42 -3.82 17.30
C VAL A 132 -0.92 -4.53 17.12
N SER A 133 -0.94 -5.84 17.37
CA SER A 133 -2.15 -6.66 17.29
C SER A 133 -2.53 -7.18 18.66
N VAL A 134 -3.80 -7.01 19.04
CA VAL A 134 -4.36 -7.57 20.29
C VAL A 134 -5.36 -8.67 19.92
N TYR A 135 -5.14 -9.87 20.45
CA TYR A 135 -5.94 -11.06 20.16
C TYR A 135 -6.81 -11.42 21.35
N ASP A 136 -8.10 -11.65 21.10
CA ASP A 136 -8.99 -12.33 22.03
C ASP A 136 -9.11 -13.83 21.66
N ALA A 137 -10.10 -14.53 22.22
CA ALA A 137 -10.31 -15.96 21.93
C ALA A 137 -10.80 -16.27 20.50
N LYS A 138 -11.30 -15.29 19.74
CA LYS A 138 -12.01 -15.47 18.46
C LYS A 138 -11.45 -14.62 17.33
N THR A 139 -10.93 -13.44 17.64
CA THR A 139 -10.55 -12.41 16.66
C THR A 139 -9.37 -11.58 17.17
N PHE A 140 -8.99 -10.57 16.39
CA PHE A 140 -7.92 -9.64 16.71
C PHE A 140 -8.16 -8.29 16.04
N GLY A 141 -7.55 -7.24 16.58
CA GLY A 141 -7.48 -5.92 15.97
C GLY A 141 -6.03 -5.47 15.86
N THR A 142 -5.66 -4.86 14.73
CA THR A 142 -4.31 -4.39 14.44
C THR A 142 -4.30 -2.87 14.25
N ARG A 143 -3.39 -2.21 14.96
CA ARG A 143 -3.05 -0.78 14.79
C ARG A 143 -1.56 -0.64 14.49
N SER A 144 -1.11 0.55 14.09
CA SER A 144 0.30 0.82 13.82
C SER A 144 0.73 2.19 14.31
N PHE A 145 2.03 2.36 14.56
CA PHE A 145 2.66 3.66 14.75
C PHE A 145 4.07 3.63 14.15
N ASN A 146 4.58 4.80 13.75
CA ASN A 146 5.99 5.00 13.42
C ASN A 146 6.69 5.69 14.59
N LEU A 147 7.89 5.23 14.94
CA LEU A 147 8.76 5.85 15.94
C LEU A 147 10.05 6.33 15.29
N PRO A 148 10.29 7.66 15.18
CA PRO A 148 11.49 8.21 14.57
C PRO A 148 12.79 7.73 15.22
N ALA A 149 13.87 7.73 14.46
CA ALA A 149 15.22 7.42 14.95
C ALA A 149 15.62 8.34 16.13
N GLY A 150 16.33 7.79 17.11
CA GLY A 150 16.81 8.54 18.28
C GLY A 150 15.72 9.16 19.16
N SER A 151 14.48 8.69 19.08
CA SER A 151 13.33 9.29 19.78
C SER A 151 12.66 8.35 20.78
N SER A 152 11.84 8.91 21.67
CA SER A 152 10.97 8.16 22.58
C SER A 152 9.53 8.62 22.42
N GLY A 153 8.57 7.69 22.44
CA GLY A 153 7.15 7.98 22.28
C GLY A 153 6.28 7.24 23.29
N ASN A 154 5.13 7.83 23.61
CA ASN A 154 4.04 7.15 24.30
C ASN A 154 2.90 6.96 23.30
N PHE A 155 2.37 5.75 23.20
CA PHE A 155 1.34 5.38 22.24
C PHE A 155 0.19 4.68 22.94
N TYR A 156 -1.03 4.75 22.40
CA TYR A 156 -2.16 3.96 22.91
C TYR A 156 -2.99 3.29 21.80
N PHE A 157 -3.46 2.08 22.11
CA PHE A 157 -4.42 1.31 21.33
C PHE A 157 -5.77 1.38 22.06
N ASP A 158 -6.77 2.02 21.46
CA ASP A 158 -8.12 2.09 22.04
C ASP A 158 -8.80 0.71 22.04
N LEU A 159 -9.19 0.22 23.21
CA LEU A 159 -9.75 -1.12 23.43
C LEU A 159 -11.28 -1.13 23.57
N ASN A 160 -11.87 -0.10 24.18
CA ASN A 160 -13.32 -0.03 24.41
C ASN A 160 -13.88 1.40 24.52
N GLY A 161 -13.16 2.39 24.02
CA GLY A 161 -13.58 3.79 24.06
C GLY A 161 -14.71 4.13 23.08
N PRO A 162 -15.43 5.25 23.30
CA PRO A 162 -16.54 5.69 22.47
C PRO A 162 -16.15 5.99 21.00
N ALA A 163 -14.88 6.26 20.70
CA ALA A 163 -14.40 6.47 19.33
C ALA A 163 -14.59 5.21 18.45
N LEU A 164 -14.51 4.01 19.04
CA LEU A 164 -14.68 2.75 18.31
C LEU A 164 -16.09 2.57 17.73
N ALA A 165 -17.08 3.28 18.28
CA ALA A 165 -18.46 3.26 17.80
C ALA A 165 -18.72 4.25 16.65
N LEU A 166 -17.74 5.08 16.29
CA LEU A 166 -17.86 6.02 15.18
C LEU A 166 -17.49 5.36 13.86
N ASP A 167 -18.37 5.49 12.87
CA ASP A 167 -18.03 5.29 11.47
C ASP A 167 -17.93 6.65 10.77
N THR A 168 -16.71 7.18 10.72
CA THR A 168 -16.41 8.47 10.10
C THR A 168 -16.37 8.41 8.58
N GLY A 169 -16.37 7.21 7.98
CA GLY A 169 -16.03 6.99 6.58
C GLY A 169 -14.56 7.27 6.24
N MET A 170 -13.70 7.38 7.24
CA MET A 170 -12.24 7.45 7.11
C MET A 170 -11.64 6.17 7.68
N ARG A 171 -10.55 5.65 7.08
CA ARG A 171 -9.85 4.47 7.61
C ARG A 171 -9.37 4.74 9.03
N ASP A 172 -8.82 5.93 9.25
CA ASP A 172 -8.55 6.45 10.58
C ASP A 172 -8.89 7.95 10.70
N ALA A 173 -9.16 8.38 11.93
CA ALA A 173 -9.62 9.73 12.26
C ALA A 173 -8.51 10.55 12.95
N PRO A 174 -8.63 11.89 13.02
CA PRO A 174 -7.74 12.67 13.90
C PRO A 174 -7.91 12.23 15.36
N ALA A 175 -6.98 12.61 16.24
CA ALA A 175 -7.06 12.28 17.66
C ALA A 175 -8.40 12.74 18.28
N LEU A 176 -9.16 11.77 18.82
CA LEU A 176 -10.50 11.98 19.41
C LEU A 176 -10.50 11.98 20.94
N TYR A 177 -9.34 11.88 21.55
CA TYR A 177 -9.18 11.89 23.00
C TYR A 177 -8.22 12.98 23.42
N ASP A 178 -8.52 13.65 24.54
CA ASP A 178 -7.56 14.51 25.24
C ASP A 178 -6.54 13.62 25.96
N ASN A 179 -5.49 13.26 25.24
CA ASN A 179 -4.44 12.36 25.67
C ASN A 179 -3.08 12.86 25.18
N ALA A 180 -2.08 12.84 26.06
CA ALA A 180 -0.70 13.18 25.70
C ALA A 180 0.01 12.06 24.92
N ALA A 181 -0.47 10.81 25.02
CA ALA A 181 0.00 9.72 24.19
C ALA A 181 -0.59 9.79 22.78
N THR A 182 0.17 9.33 21.80
CA THR A 182 -0.23 9.31 20.38
C THR A 182 -1.15 8.12 20.13
N ALA A 183 -2.29 8.34 19.47
CA ALA A 183 -3.17 7.27 19.06
C ALA A 183 -2.47 6.39 18.02
N MET A 184 -2.51 5.07 18.18
CA MET A 184 -2.04 4.17 17.13
C MET A 184 -3.06 4.13 15.99
N THR A 185 -2.57 4.25 14.76
CA THR A 185 -3.37 4.29 13.55
C THR A 185 -4.08 2.96 13.30
N TRP A 186 -5.38 2.99 12.99
CA TRP A 186 -6.14 1.78 12.67
C TRP A 186 -5.69 1.14 11.34
N MET A 187 -5.38 -0.17 11.36
CA MET A 187 -4.99 -0.91 10.16
C MET A 187 -6.12 -1.86 9.70
N TRP A 188 -6.33 -2.97 10.41
CA TRP A 188 -7.30 -4.01 10.05
C TRP A 188 -7.70 -4.88 11.25
N GLY A 189 -8.61 -5.83 11.01
CA GLY A 189 -9.15 -6.74 12.02
C GLY A 189 -10.47 -6.23 12.60
N ASN A 190 -10.77 -6.63 13.83
CA ASN A 190 -11.98 -6.24 14.54
C ASN A 190 -11.69 -5.15 15.58
N LYS A 191 -12.43 -4.04 15.51
CA LYS A 191 -12.34 -2.94 16.48
C LYS A 191 -12.93 -3.31 17.85
N ALA A 192 -13.86 -4.27 17.90
CA ALA A 192 -14.52 -4.72 19.12
C ALA A 192 -13.93 -6.07 19.57
N LEU A 193 -13.10 -6.02 20.61
CA LEU A 193 -12.46 -7.20 21.21
C LEU A 193 -13.21 -7.65 22.47
N ASP A 194 -13.26 -8.96 22.70
CA ASP A 194 -13.72 -9.53 23.96
C ASP A 194 -12.64 -9.41 25.04
N LEU A 195 -12.75 -8.35 25.84
CA LEU A 195 -11.80 -8.06 26.92
C LEU A 195 -11.81 -9.11 28.05
N THR A 196 -12.76 -10.05 28.08
CA THR A 196 -12.75 -11.13 29.10
C THR A 196 -11.74 -12.24 28.80
N SER A 197 -11.21 -12.28 27.57
CA SER A 197 -10.45 -13.42 27.08
C SER A 197 -9.25 -13.05 26.20
N ILE A 198 -8.54 -11.98 26.54
CA ILE A 198 -7.34 -11.57 25.80
C ILE A 198 -6.23 -12.62 25.94
N ARG A 199 -5.65 -13.03 24.81
CA ARG A 199 -4.69 -14.14 24.74
C ARG A 199 -3.31 -13.73 24.29
N ARG A 200 -3.17 -12.61 23.58
CA ARG A 200 -1.87 -12.21 23.03
C ARG A 200 -1.85 -10.74 22.66
N ILE A 201 -0.73 -10.09 22.94
CA ILE A 201 -0.34 -8.83 22.30
C ILE A 201 0.87 -9.17 21.41
N GLU A 202 0.80 -8.83 20.14
CA GLU A 202 1.87 -9.06 19.16
C GLU A 202 2.33 -7.71 18.62
N LEU A 203 3.64 -7.49 18.62
CA LEU A 203 4.30 -6.35 18.00
C LEU A 203 5.18 -6.88 16.87
N ASN A 204 4.92 -6.48 15.63
CA ASN A 204 5.70 -6.96 14.49
C ASN A 204 6.11 -5.82 13.56
N MET A 205 7.12 -6.13 12.74
CA MET A 205 7.53 -5.34 11.58
C MET A 205 7.47 -6.24 10.35
N LYS A 206 7.43 -5.66 9.15
CA LYS A 206 7.27 -6.41 7.91
C LYS A 206 8.36 -6.04 6.89
N SER A 207 9.22 -7.01 6.58
CA SER A 207 10.28 -6.94 5.56
C SER A 207 11.10 -5.65 5.65
N ILE A 208 11.69 -5.43 6.82
CA ILE A 208 12.58 -4.30 7.12
C ILE A 208 13.93 -4.48 6.44
N LEU A 209 14.56 -3.38 6.01
CA LEU A 209 15.83 -3.43 5.26
C LEU A 209 17.09 -3.43 6.12
N SER A 210 16.95 -3.13 7.41
CA SER A 210 18.01 -3.24 8.40
C SER A 210 17.42 -3.59 9.75
N ASP A 211 18.24 -4.18 10.63
CA ASP A 211 17.79 -4.55 11.98
C ASP A 211 17.29 -3.31 12.74
N ARG A 212 16.25 -3.47 13.56
CA ARG A 212 15.66 -2.39 14.37
C ARG A 212 15.73 -2.78 15.84
N THR A 213 16.42 -1.98 16.65
CA THR A 213 16.42 -2.18 18.11
C THR A 213 15.49 -1.17 18.74
N LEU A 214 14.52 -1.65 19.52
CA LEU A 214 13.60 -0.84 20.30
C LEU A 214 13.70 -1.19 21.78
N VAL A 215 13.54 -0.19 22.65
CA VAL A 215 13.49 -0.35 24.10
C VAL A 215 12.06 -0.08 24.55
N PHE A 216 11.43 -1.07 25.16
CA PHE A 216 10.08 -1.00 25.73
C PHE A 216 10.21 -0.77 27.23
N GLU A 217 9.86 0.43 27.68
CA GLU A 217 9.93 0.80 29.10
C GLU A 217 8.68 0.39 29.87
N ASP A 218 7.50 0.52 29.24
CA ASP A 218 6.23 0.25 29.90
C ASP A 218 5.16 -0.24 28.91
N ILE A 219 4.32 -1.16 29.38
CA ILE A 219 3.13 -1.65 28.70
C ILE A 219 2.02 -1.86 29.73
N ARG A 220 0.92 -1.14 29.59
CA ARG A 220 -0.13 -1.08 30.61
C ARG A 220 -1.50 -0.78 30.03
N LEU A 221 -2.54 -1.04 30.80
CA LEU A 221 -3.86 -0.45 30.54
C LEU A 221 -3.90 0.96 31.13
N ALA A 222 -4.44 1.91 30.39
CA ALA A 222 -4.61 3.30 30.82
C ALA A 222 -5.95 3.86 30.30
N ALA A 223 -6.46 4.91 30.94
CA ALA A 223 -7.60 5.64 30.41
C ALA A 223 -7.22 6.32 29.09
N ASN A 224 -8.11 6.28 28.09
CA ASN A 224 -7.86 6.97 26.82
C ASN A 224 -7.89 8.50 26.97
N GLY A 225 -8.45 9.04 28.06
CA GLY A 225 -8.69 10.47 28.24
C GLY A 225 -10.11 10.90 27.87
N ALA A 226 -10.41 12.19 27.99
CA ALA A 226 -11.75 12.70 27.68
C ALA A 226 -12.04 12.62 26.17
N PHE A 227 -13.19 12.07 25.80
CA PHE A 227 -13.61 11.96 24.39
C PHE A 227 -14.06 13.33 23.84
N GLN A 228 -13.53 13.70 22.66
CA GLN A 228 -13.68 15.02 22.03
C GLN A 228 -14.34 14.90 20.65
N ALA A 229 -15.61 14.52 20.60
CA ALA A 229 -16.36 14.34 19.34
C ALA A 229 -16.41 15.60 18.46
N GLN A 230 -16.30 16.79 19.05
CA GLN A 230 -16.25 18.05 18.32
C GLN A 230 -15.00 18.20 17.43
N ASN A 231 -13.96 17.39 17.65
CA ASN A 231 -12.78 17.34 16.77
C ASN A 231 -13.09 16.78 15.37
N LEU A 232 -14.36 16.44 15.08
CA LEU A 232 -14.85 16.04 13.76
C LEU A 232 -15.74 17.11 13.10
N GLN A 233 -15.97 18.26 13.73
CA GLN A 233 -16.83 19.31 13.19
C GLN A 233 -16.04 20.28 12.31
N GLY A 234 -16.38 20.34 11.02
CA GLY A 234 -15.81 21.28 10.07
C GLY A 234 -14.29 21.20 9.99
N ILE A 235 -13.74 20.00 9.82
CA ILE A 235 -12.29 19.76 9.80
C ILE A 235 -11.66 19.80 8.42
N PHE A 236 -12.46 19.82 7.35
CA PHE A 236 -11.97 19.97 5.98
C PHE A 236 -12.36 21.33 5.41
N ASP A 237 -11.35 22.07 4.92
CA ASP A 237 -11.55 23.38 4.30
C ASP A 237 -12.09 23.27 2.86
N GLN A 238 -12.23 24.41 2.18
CA GLN A 238 -12.74 24.49 0.81
C GLN A 238 -11.85 23.82 -0.25
N TYR A 239 -10.60 23.49 0.07
CA TYR A 239 -9.66 22.77 -0.78
C TYR A 239 -9.59 21.27 -0.46
N GLY A 240 -10.35 20.80 0.55
CA GLY A 240 -10.33 19.41 1.02
C GLY A 240 -9.17 19.11 1.95
N GLN A 241 -8.49 20.13 2.47
CA GLN A 241 -7.34 20.02 3.35
C GLN A 241 -7.78 19.98 4.82
N TYR A 242 -7.01 19.29 5.68
CA TYR A 242 -7.23 19.34 7.12
C TYR A 242 -7.02 20.77 7.64
N ALA A 243 -8.11 21.41 8.03
CA ALA A 243 -8.17 22.82 8.36
C ALA A 243 -7.46 23.19 9.69
N PRO A 244 -7.58 22.40 10.78
CA PRO A 244 -7.00 22.74 12.09
C PRO A 244 -5.46 22.76 12.17
N GLN A 245 -4.75 22.19 11.20
CA GLN A 245 -3.29 22.08 11.22
C GLN A 245 -2.65 22.85 10.06
N GLU A 246 -1.51 23.49 10.32
CA GLU A 246 -0.63 24.06 9.30
C GLU A 246 0.51 23.09 8.97
N TYR A 247 0.86 23.01 7.69
CA TYR A 247 1.94 22.17 7.17
C TYR A 247 2.50 22.80 5.88
N PRO A 248 3.74 22.47 5.47
CA PRO A 248 4.46 23.20 4.43
C PRO A 248 3.73 23.33 3.10
N ASP A 249 3.02 22.28 2.68
CA ASP A 249 2.36 22.22 1.36
C ASP A 249 0.89 22.69 1.39
N LYS A 250 0.42 23.29 2.49
CA LYS A 250 -0.98 23.74 2.62
C LYS A 250 -1.27 24.97 1.76
N ILE A 251 -2.33 24.89 0.97
CA ILE A 251 -2.82 25.98 0.12
C ILE A 251 -3.81 26.87 0.88
N HIS A 252 -3.64 28.18 0.76
CA HIS A 252 -4.51 29.17 1.43
C HIS A 252 -5.40 29.97 0.46
N SER A 253 -5.06 30.00 -0.83
CA SER A 253 -5.79 30.83 -1.81
C SER A 253 -5.73 30.24 -3.23
N ASP A 254 -6.74 30.55 -4.04
CA ASP A 254 -6.71 30.25 -5.48
C ASP A 254 -5.53 30.93 -6.19
N ASP A 255 -5.09 32.10 -5.70
CA ASP A 255 -3.89 32.77 -6.22
C ASP A 255 -2.62 31.96 -5.96
N ALA A 256 -2.52 31.26 -4.83
CA ALA A 256 -1.42 30.36 -4.55
C ALA A 256 -1.40 29.16 -5.51
N LEU A 257 -2.56 28.57 -5.81
CA LEU A 257 -2.68 27.50 -6.81
C LEU A 257 -2.19 27.96 -8.18
N ARG A 258 -2.68 29.13 -8.65
CA ARG A 258 -2.27 29.70 -9.94
C ARG A 258 -0.79 30.06 -9.99
N ALA A 259 -0.24 30.58 -8.89
CA ALA A 259 1.18 30.90 -8.79
C ALA A 259 2.04 29.62 -8.85
N SER A 260 1.62 28.54 -8.17
CA SER A 260 2.28 27.23 -8.25
C SER A 260 2.29 26.69 -9.69
N ALA A 261 1.14 26.73 -10.38
CA ALA A 261 1.04 26.32 -11.78
C ALA A 261 1.98 27.10 -12.71
N ALA A 262 2.12 28.41 -12.50
CA ALA A 262 3.03 29.26 -13.28
C ALA A 262 4.51 28.89 -13.02
N ALA A 263 4.89 28.70 -11.75
CA ALA A 263 6.24 28.31 -11.38
C ALA A 263 6.63 26.92 -11.94
N GLU A 264 5.70 25.96 -11.92
CA GLU A 264 5.92 24.64 -12.50
C GLU A 264 6.06 24.70 -14.02
N ALA A 265 5.26 25.51 -14.71
CA ALA A 265 5.39 25.71 -16.15
C ALA A 265 6.72 26.35 -16.56
N GLU A 266 7.23 27.32 -15.77
CA GLU A 266 8.56 27.90 -15.98
C GLU A 266 9.66 26.84 -15.84
N LYS A 267 9.57 25.98 -14.82
CA LYS A 267 10.52 24.88 -14.60
C LYS A 267 10.59 23.92 -15.79
N PHE A 268 9.45 23.49 -16.33
CA PHE A 268 9.42 22.58 -17.49
C PHE A 268 10.00 23.21 -18.77
N ALA A 269 9.93 24.54 -18.90
CA ALA A 269 10.52 25.25 -20.03
C ALA A 269 12.06 25.32 -19.95
N GLU A 270 12.63 25.29 -18.75
CA GLU A 270 14.09 25.37 -18.54
C GLU A 270 14.79 24.01 -18.69
N GLN A 271 14.16 22.95 -18.19
CA GLN A 271 14.72 21.60 -18.19
C GLN A 271 13.60 20.58 -18.33
N SER A 272 13.66 19.73 -19.36
CA SER A 272 12.77 18.57 -19.47
C SER A 272 13.54 17.31 -19.83
N GLY A 273 13.24 16.24 -19.09
CA GLY A 273 13.76 14.90 -19.35
C GLY A 273 15.22 14.68 -18.97
N PHE A 274 15.64 13.43 -19.19
CA PHE A 274 16.97 12.94 -18.90
C PHE A 274 17.70 12.67 -20.23
N PRO A 275 18.93 13.19 -20.43
CA PRO A 275 19.59 13.19 -21.74
C PRO A 275 20.03 11.80 -22.22
N ASP A 276 20.06 10.81 -21.34
CA ASP A 276 20.43 9.42 -21.62
C ASP A 276 19.22 8.49 -21.83
N ARG A 277 18.04 9.06 -22.14
CA ARG A 277 16.79 8.33 -22.41
C ARG A 277 16.48 8.25 -23.90
N SER A 278 16.09 7.07 -24.38
CA SER A 278 15.62 6.85 -25.76
C SER A 278 14.25 7.51 -25.95
N THR A 279 13.71 7.46 -27.16
CA THR A 279 12.33 7.93 -27.41
C THR A 279 11.33 7.29 -26.46
N PHE A 280 11.46 5.99 -26.19
CA PHE A 280 10.54 5.25 -25.30
C PHE A 280 10.99 5.22 -23.83
N GLY A 281 12.03 5.97 -23.45
CA GLY A 281 12.53 6.02 -22.08
C GLY A 281 13.62 4.98 -21.74
N GLY A 282 14.05 4.18 -22.70
CA GLY A 282 15.16 3.21 -22.56
C GLY A 282 16.54 3.87 -22.44
N TRP A 283 17.59 3.09 -22.23
CA TRP A 283 18.94 3.59 -21.98
C TRP A 283 19.75 3.84 -23.26
N LEU A 284 19.87 5.10 -23.70
CA LEU A 284 20.61 5.45 -24.93
C LEU A 284 22.10 5.12 -24.88
N ASN A 285 22.70 5.20 -23.70
CA ASN A 285 24.13 4.95 -23.52
C ASN A 285 24.44 3.45 -23.31
N GLY A 286 23.41 2.61 -23.27
CA GLY A 286 23.53 1.16 -23.12
C GLY A 286 23.72 0.42 -24.45
N PRO A 287 23.88 -0.92 -24.40
CA PRO A 287 23.78 -1.76 -25.58
C PRO A 287 22.39 -1.68 -26.20
N ARG A 288 22.32 -1.93 -27.52
CA ARG A 288 21.10 -1.98 -28.30
C ARG A 288 20.91 -3.39 -28.86
N TYR A 289 19.71 -3.92 -28.70
CA TYR A 289 19.27 -5.26 -29.10
C TYR A 289 18.29 -5.18 -30.28
N GLU A 290 17.67 -6.31 -30.64
CA GLU A 290 16.67 -6.36 -31.69
C GLU A 290 15.48 -5.44 -31.38
N ALA A 291 15.18 -4.54 -32.31
CA ALA A 291 14.06 -3.60 -32.27
C ALA A 291 12.86 -4.21 -32.98
N THR A 292 11.85 -4.64 -32.22
CA THR A 292 10.63 -5.27 -32.76
C THR A 292 9.51 -4.27 -33.03
N GLY A 293 9.69 -3.00 -32.62
CA GLY A 293 8.65 -1.98 -32.63
C GLY A 293 7.69 -2.05 -31.44
N PHE A 294 7.91 -2.97 -30.49
CA PHE A 294 7.12 -3.12 -29.26
C PHE A 294 8.02 -3.47 -28.08
N PHE A 295 7.52 -3.23 -26.87
CA PHE A 295 8.20 -3.68 -25.65
C PHE A 295 8.27 -5.21 -25.60
N ARG A 296 9.41 -5.74 -25.15
CA ARG A 296 9.61 -7.18 -24.98
C ARG A 296 10.50 -7.47 -23.78
N THR A 297 10.56 -8.73 -23.35
CA THR A 297 11.47 -9.18 -22.30
C THR A 297 12.68 -9.90 -22.89
N GLU A 298 13.83 -9.80 -22.23
CA GLU A 298 15.04 -10.56 -22.57
C GLU A 298 15.84 -10.83 -21.31
N LYS A 299 16.43 -12.02 -21.19
CA LYS A 299 17.37 -12.33 -20.12
C LYS A 299 18.79 -12.13 -20.63
N ILE A 300 19.49 -11.15 -20.07
CA ILE A 300 20.83 -10.69 -20.50
C ILE A 300 21.79 -10.90 -19.33
N ASP A 301 22.85 -11.67 -19.56
CA ASP A 301 23.89 -11.96 -18.56
C ASP A 301 23.32 -12.43 -17.21
N GLY A 302 22.29 -13.27 -17.24
CA GLY A 302 21.63 -13.82 -16.06
C GLY A 302 20.59 -12.90 -15.41
N GLN A 303 20.40 -11.68 -15.91
CA GLN A 303 19.44 -10.70 -15.41
C GLN A 303 18.29 -10.50 -16.38
N TRP A 304 17.06 -10.47 -15.88
CA TRP A 304 15.91 -10.09 -16.68
C TRP A 304 15.89 -8.59 -16.96
N ALA A 305 15.54 -8.24 -18.19
CA ALA A 305 15.40 -6.87 -18.67
C ALA A 305 14.14 -6.73 -19.54
N LEU A 306 13.60 -5.51 -19.57
CA LEU A 306 12.72 -5.08 -20.66
C LEU A 306 13.57 -4.47 -21.77
N ILE A 307 13.11 -4.60 -23.00
CA ILE A 307 13.68 -3.96 -24.18
C ILE A 307 12.59 -3.09 -24.80
N ASP A 308 12.92 -1.82 -25.02
CA ASP A 308 11.99 -0.87 -25.63
C ASP A 308 11.78 -1.13 -27.14
N PRO A 309 10.77 -0.51 -27.77
CA PRO A 309 10.48 -0.68 -29.20
C PRO A 309 11.65 -0.45 -30.15
N GLU A 310 12.64 0.36 -29.75
CA GLU A 310 13.82 0.69 -30.55
C GLU A 310 15.04 -0.21 -30.22
N GLY A 311 14.91 -1.14 -29.28
CA GLY A 311 15.93 -2.11 -28.90
C GLY A 311 16.79 -1.69 -27.70
N TYR A 312 16.48 -0.61 -26.99
CA TYR A 312 17.27 -0.20 -25.81
C TYR A 312 16.79 -0.89 -24.54
N LEU A 313 17.72 -1.08 -23.59
CA LEU A 313 17.37 -1.56 -22.25
C LEU A 313 16.36 -0.63 -21.59
N PHE A 314 15.36 -1.23 -20.97
CA PHE A 314 14.27 -0.54 -20.31
C PHE A 314 14.06 -1.08 -18.90
N PHE A 315 13.61 -0.21 -18.00
CA PHE A 315 13.22 -0.57 -16.65
C PHE A 315 12.02 0.30 -16.28
N ALA A 316 10.90 -0.32 -15.88
CA ALA A 316 9.66 0.39 -15.66
C ALA A 316 9.65 1.04 -14.27
N THR A 317 9.73 2.38 -14.23
CA THR A 317 9.46 3.17 -13.04
C THR A 317 8.26 4.06 -13.33
N GLY A 318 7.31 4.14 -12.40
CA GLY A 318 6.08 4.87 -12.65
C GLY A 318 5.23 5.07 -11.41
N VAL A 319 4.10 5.74 -11.61
CA VAL A 319 3.12 6.04 -10.57
C VAL A 319 1.73 5.63 -11.04
N ASP A 320 1.01 4.90 -10.20
CA ASP A 320 -0.31 4.37 -10.47
C ASP A 320 -1.43 5.41 -10.24
N ASN A 321 -2.62 5.10 -10.78
CA ASN A 321 -3.87 5.80 -10.55
C ASN A 321 -3.85 7.29 -10.95
N MET A 322 -3.26 7.60 -12.10
CA MET A 322 -3.37 8.91 -12.75
C MET A 322 -4.75 9.06 -13.42
N ARG A 323 -5.81 9.18 -12.61
CA ARG A 323 -7.20 9.36 -13.07
C ARG A 323 -8.06 10.03 -12.00
N MET A 324 -9.29 10.38 -12.36
CA MET A 324 -10.19 11.11 -11.46
C MET A 324 -11.08 10.22 -10.59
N ASP A 325 -11.20 8.93 -10.89
CA ASP A 325 -12.19 8.03 -10.29
C ASP A 325 -12.07 7.91 -8.76
N ASN A 326 -10.86 7.91 -8.21
CA ASN A 326 -10.63 7.70 -6.78
C ASN A 326 -10.48 9.02 -5.99
N THR A 327 -10.69 10.18 -6.63
CA THR A 327 -10.49 11.51 -6.01
C THR A 327 -11.68 12.02 -5.19
N VAL A 328 -12.76 11.25 -5.11
CA VAL A 328 -14.04 11.67 -4.54
C VAL A 328 -14.24 11.15 -3.12
N THR A 329 -14.94 11.92 -2.29
CA THR A 329 -15.27 11.57 -0.89
C THR A 329 -16.76 11.75 -0.64
N MET A 330 -17.37 10.90 0.20
CA MET A 330 -18.82 10.93 0.47
C MET A 330 -19.23 12.18 1.28
N THR A 331 -20.25 12.91 0.85
CA THR A 331 -20.68 14.16 1.53
C THR A 331 -21.59 13.90 2.72
N GLY A 332 -22.23 12.73 2.78
CA GLY A 332 -23.27 12.40 3.76
C GLY A 332 -24.69 12.71 3.29
N ILE A 333 -24.84 13.20 2.05
CA ILE A 333 -26.14 13.41 1.40
C ILE A 333 -26.42 12.25 0.43
N ASP A 334 -27.68 11.86 0.32
CA ASP A 334 -28.20 10.98 -0.72
C ASP A 334 -29.44 11.65 -1.36
N PHE A 335 -29.94 11.08 -2.46
CA PHE A 335 -31.07 11.61 -3.21
C PHE A 335 -32.08 10.51 -3.49
N ALA A 336 -33.37 10.86 -3.47
CA ALA A 336 -34.42 9.96 -3.92
C ALA A 336 -34.29 9.69 -5.43
N GLU A 337 -33.97 10.74 -6.21
CA GLU A 337 -33.74 10.67 -7.66
C GLU A 337 -32.34 11.22 -7.99
N PRO A 338 -31.28 10.39 -7.90
CA PRO A 338 -29.89 10.85 -8.03
C PRO A 338 -29.55 11.55 -9.34
N GLY A 339 -30.18 11.15 -10.45
CA GLY A 339 -29.93 11.74 -11.77
C GLY A 339 -30.43 13.19 -11.88
N GLU A 340 -31.39 13.58 -11.04
CA GLU A 340 -31.98 14.92 -11.01
C GLU A 340 -31.49 15.72 -9.79
N ARG A 341 -30.78 15.08 -8.85
CA ARG A 341 -30.42 15.62 -7.53
C ARG A 341 -31.63 16.14 -6.76
N ASP A 342 -32.80 15.56 -6.98
CA ASP A 342 -34.03 15.92 -6.28
C ASP A 342 -34.27 15.04 -5.04
N GLY A 343 -34.96 15.60 -4.05
CA GLY A 343 -35.30 14.91 -2.81
C GLY A 343 -34.07 14.58 -1.95
N ALA A 344 -33.19 15.55 -1.73
CA ALA A 344 -32.00 15.40 -0.88
C ALA A 344 -32.37 14.91 0.54
N VAL A 345 -31.66 13.88 1.01
CA VAL A 345 -31.78 13.32 2.36
C VAL A 345 -30.41 13.24 3.01
N VAL A 346 -30.35 13.44 4.33
CA VAL A 346 -29.11 13.21 5.08
C VAL A 346 -28.97 11.70 5.32
N ALA A 347 -28.04 11.08 4.63
CA ALA A 347 -27.68 9.67 4.83
C ALA A 347 -26.69 9.49 5.99
N SER A 348 -25.81 10.47 6.23
CA SER A 348 -24.92 10.47 7.40
C SER A 348 -24.67 11.89 7.91
N GLU A 349 -25.21 12.17 9.10
CA GLU A 349 -25.05 13.47 9.75
C GLU A 349 -23.58 13.75 10.12
N LEU A 350 -22.85 12.71 10.55
CA LEU A 350 -21.42 12.81 10.86
C LEU A 350 -20.62 13.23 9.62
N ARG A 351 -20.83 12.58 8.47
CA ARG A 351 -20.15 12.92 7.22
C ARG A 351 -20.41 14.37 6.80
N LYS A 352 -21.68 14.78 6.83
CA LYS A 352 -22.10 16.14 6.47
C LYS A 352 -21.40 17.20 7.33
N GLN A 353 -21.17 16.91 8.61
CA GLN A 353 -20.53 17.83 9.54
C GLN A 353 -19.01 17.93 9.40
N LEU A 354 -18.35 17.05 8.63
CA LEU A 354 -16.89 17.10 8.45
C LEU A 354 -16.41 18.31 7.64
N PHE A 355 -17.26 18.86 6.76
CA PHE A 355 -16.85 19.83 5.75
C PHE A 355 -17.23 21.26 6.16
N GLN A 356 -16.26 22.18 6.16
CA GLN A 356 -16.50 23.62 6.35
C GLN A 356 -17.21 24.23 5.14
N TRP A 357 -16.97 23.66 3.96
CA TRP A 357 -17.46 24.15 2.70
C TRP A 357 -17.76 23.01 1.72
N LEU A 358 -18.91 23.11 1.09
CA LEU A 358 -19.31 22.37 -0.10
C LEU A 358 -20.10 23.36 -0.98
N PRO A 359 -19.94 23.34 -2.33
CA PRO A 359 -20.58 24.32 -3.19
C PRO A 359 -22.11 24.16 -3.19
N ASP A 360 -22.84 25.28 -3.19
CA ASP A 360 -24.26 25.27 -3.53
C ASP A 360 -24.48 24.90 -5.01
N GLU A 361 -25.71 24.62 -5.41
CA GLU A 361 -26.03 24.19 -6.78
C GLU A 361 -25.66 25.22 -7.85
N GLN A 362 -25.73 26.51 -7.53
CA GLN A 362 -25.45 27.60 -8.49
C GLN A 362 -23.96 27.94 -8.58
N HIS A 363 -23.15 27.49 -7.63
CA HIS A 363 -21.71 27.70 -7.62
C HIS A 363 -21.04 26.95 -8.78
N PRO A 364 -20.09 27.55 -9.53
CA PRO A 364 -19.44 26.88 -10.68
C PRO A 364 -18.82 25.51 -10.37
N LEU A 365 -18.21 25.38 -9.18
CA LEU A 365 -17.61 24.14 -8.70
C LEU A 365 -18.63 23.06 -8.29
N SER A 366 -19.94 23.31 -8.37
CA SER A 366 -20.97 22.28 -8.15
C SER A 366 -20.93 21.18 -9.22
N SER A 367 -20.27 21.43 -10.34
CA SER A 367 -20.00 20.43 -11.39
C SER A 367 -19.08 19.27 -10.94
N HIS A 368 -18.43 19.38 -9.78
CA HIS A 368 -17.55 18.34 -9.22
C HIS A 368 -18.23 17.39 -8.22
N TYR A 369 -19.54 17.55 -8.00
CA TYR A 369 -20.33 16.51 -7.37
C TYR A 369 -20.44 15.30 -8.30
N VAL A 370 -20.41 14.10 -7.72
CA VAL A 370 -20.70 12.84 -8.38
C VAL A 370 -21.63 12.01 -7.51
N TYR A 371 -22.32 11.05 -8.10
CA TYR A 371 -23.10 10.08 -7.34
C TYR A 371 -22.41 8.71 -7.34
N ARG A 372 -22.29 8.09 -6.16
CA ARG A 372 -21.76 6.73 -5.99
C ARG A 372 -22.92 5.77 -5.72
N PRO A 373 -23.25 4.88 -6.67
CA PRO A 373 -24.37 3.95 -6.50
C PRO A 373 -24.04 2.78 -5.55
N VAL A 374 -22.76 2.54 -5.30
CA VAL A 374 -22.24 1.53 -4.39
C VAL A 374 -20.99 2.09 -3.71
N VAL A 375 -20.87 1.77 -2.43
CA VAL A 375 -19.69 1.90 -1.58
C VAL A 375 -19.37 0.50 -1.04
N HIS A 376 -18.10 0.10 -1.07
CA HIS A 376 -17.66 -1.20 -0.55
C HIS A 376 -17.71 -1.23 0.98
N THR A 377 -17.14 -0.20 1.62
CA THR A 377 -17.14 -0.04 3.08
C THR A 377 -17.26 1.43 3.47
N GLY A 378 -18.14 1.75 4.43
CA GLY A 378 -18.29 3.09 4.97
C GLY A 378 -19.67 3.32 5.60
N PRO A 379 -19.94 4.54 6.12
CA PRO A 379 -21.15 4.84 6.89
C PRO A 379 -22.41 4.94 6.04
N VAL A 380 -22.27 4.90 4.71
CA VAL A 380 -23.36 4.94 3.74
C VAL A 380 -23.08 3.91 2.65
N ALA A 381 -24.13 3.24 2.17
CA ALA A 381 -24.00 2.23 1.11
C ALA A 381 -23.92 2.85 -0.32
N LYS A 382 -24.36 4.11 -0.45
CA LYS A 382 -24.43 4.91 -1.68
C LYS A 382 -24.65 6.38 -1.30
N GLY A 383 -24.52 7.28 -2.26
CA GLY A 383 -24.89 8.68 -2.06
C GLY A 383 -24.07 9.66 -2.89
N GLU A 384 -24.22 10.93 -2.58
CA GLU A 384 -23.44 12.02 -3.13
C GLU A 384 -21.99 11.98 -2.63
N ALA A 385 -21.08 12.24 -3.56
CA ALA A 385 -19.68 12.44 -3.28
C ALA A 385 -19.18 13.72 -3.98
N PHE A 386 -18.07 14.28 -3.50
CA PHE A 386 -17.45 15.47 -4.07
C PHE A 386 -15.97 15.24 -4.30
N SER A 387 -15.42 15.79 -5.40
CA SER A 387 -13.98 15.78 -5.68
C SER A 387 -13.37 17.15 -5.42
N PHE A 388 -12.71 17.31 -4.27
CA PHE A 388 -11.92 18.50 -3.99
C PHE A 388 -10.73 18.64 -4.93
N TYR A 389 -10.09 17.53 -5.32
CA TYR A 389 -8.99 17.55 -6.29
C TYR A 389 -9.42 18.14 -7.63
N ARG A 390 -10.54 17.68 -8.22
CA ARG A 390 -11.06 18.26 -9.47
C ARG A 390 -11.44 19.73 -9.34
N ALA A 391 -12.04 20.11 -8.21
CA ALA A 391 -12.33 21.51 -7.92
C ALA A 391 -11.06 22.36 -7.82
N ASN A 392 -9.98 21.83 -7.23
CA ASN A 392 -8.68 22.47 -7.15
C ASN A 392 -8.01 22.59 -8.51
N LEU A 393 -8.13 21.59 -9.39
CA LEU A 393 -7.67 21.68 -10.77
C LEU A 393 -8.38 22.82 -11.53
N GLU A 394 -9.70 22.97 -11.38
CA GLU A 394 -10.43 24.09 -12.00
C GLU A 394 -9.99 25.46 -11.43
N ARG A 395 -9.78 25.57 -10.12
CA ARG A 395 -9.21 26.78 -9.50
C ARG A 395 -7.82 27.11 -10.03
N LYS A 396 -6.99 26.08 -10.23
CA LYS A 396 -5.58 26.16 -10.64
C LYS A 396 -5.40 26.50 -12.11
N TYR A 397 -6.19 25.87 -12.99
CA TYR A 397 -5.98 25.91 -14.45
C TYR A 397 -7.13 26.56 -15.23
N GLY A 398 -8.25 26.89 -14.59
CA GLY A 398 -9.43 27.45 -15.26
C GLY A 398 -10.27 26.40 -16.00
N ALA A 399 -11.07 26.84 -16.97
CA ALA A 399 -12.10 26.01 -17.61
C ALA A 399 -11.56 24.74 -18.30
N ASP A 400 -10.34 24.79 -18.85
CA ASP A 400 -9.70 23.66 -19.56
C ASP A 400 -8.86 22.75 -18.64
N TYR A 401 -9.15 22.75 -17.35
CA TYR A 401 -8.32 22.12 -16.32
C TYR A 401 -7.99 20.65 -16.56
N LEU A 402 -8.90 19.84 -17.13
CA LEU A 402 -8.60 18.43 -17.41
C LEU A 402 -7.57 18.26 -18.52
N GLN A 403 -7.63 19.10 -19.56
CA GLN A 403 -6.59 19.07 -20.59
C GLN A 403 -5.26 19.52 -20.00
N ARG A 404 -5.27 20.60 -19.22
CA ARG A 404 -4.04 21.11 -18.62
C ARG A 404 -3.43 20.13 -17.63
N TRP A 405 -4.26 19.47 -16.83
CA TRP A 405 -3.85 18.38 -15.94
C TRP A 405 -3.17 17.25 -16.72
N ARG A 406 -3.74 16.77 -17.83
CA ARG A 406 -3.09 15.73 -18.65
C ARG A 406 -1.71 16.14 -19.14
N GLU A 407 -1.59 17.35 -19.66
CA GLU A 407 -0.31 17.89 -20.14
C GLU A 407 0.73 17.96 -19.02
N VAL A 408 0.36 18.57 -17.89
CA VAL A 408 1.23 18.73 -16.72
C VAL A 408 1.58 17.39 -16.10
N THR A 409 0.67 16.42 -16.05
CA THR A 409 0.94 15.07 -15.54
C THR A 409 2.02 14.38 -16.37
N ILE A 410 1.97 14.46 -17.71
CA ILE A 410 3.01 13.91 -18.58
C ILE A 410 4.34 14.66 -18.42
N ASP A 411 4.30 15.99 -18.37
CA ASP A 411 5.51 16.79 -18.18
C ASP A 411 6.17 16.51 -16.81
N ARG A 412 5.37 16.28 -15.75
CA ARG A 412 5.85 15.79 -14.44
C ARG A 412 6.53 14.44 -14.55
N GLN A 413 5.96 13.46 -15.25
CA GLN A 413 6.59 12.15 -15.38
C GLN A 413 7.97 12.23 -16.04
N LEU A 414 8.08 13.05 -17.10
CA LEU A 414 9.36 13.32 -17.76
C LEU A 414 10.36 14.05 -16.86
N ASP A 415 9.92 15.10 -16.16
CA ASP A 415 10.75 15.89 -15.23
C ASP A 415 11.25 15.06 -14.04
N TRP A 416 10.41 14.14 -13.54
CA TRP A 416 10.71 13.26 -12.42
C TRP A 416 11.54 12.04 -12.85
N GLY A 417 11.66 11.81 -14.16
CA GLY A 417 12.47 10.75 -14.77
C GLY A 417 11.80 9.39 -14.81
N PHE A 418 10.49 9.33 -14.58
CA PHE A 418 9.71 8.10 -14.70
C PHE A 418 9.68 7.63 -16.15
N THR A 419 9.77 6.32 -16.35
CA THR A 419 9.81 5.71 -17.68
C THR A 419 8.44 5.21 -18.13
N THR A 420 7.51 5.03 -17.20
CA THR A 420 6.16 4.54 -17.45
C THR A 420 5.10 5.34 -16.68
N LEU A 421 3.93 5.55 -17.27
CA LEU A 421 2.70 5.77 -16.52
C LEU A 421 2.32 4.44 -15.88
N GLY A 422 2.04 4.45 -14.57
CA GLY A 422 1.66 3.26 -13.83
C GLY A 422 0.27 2.72 -14.19
N ASN A 423 -0.14 1.67 -13.50
CA ASN A 423 -1.46 1.07 -13.66
C ASN A 423 -2.58 2.09 -13.38
N TRP A 424 -3.74 1.91 -14.01
CA TRP A 424 -4.89 2.80 -13.87
C TRP A 424 -4.62 4.27 -14.24
N ALA A 425 -3.68 4.53 -15.15
CA ALA A 425 -3.66 5.79 -15.88
C ALA A 425 -4.95 5.91 -16.72
N ASP A 426 -5.55 7.10 -16.72
CA ASP A 426 -6.76 7.36 -17.51
C ASP A 426 -6.48 7.09 -19.01
N PRO A 427 -7.36 6.41 -19.76
CA PRO A 427 -7.15 6.16 -21.18
C PRO A 427 -6.94 7.42 -22.02
N SER A 428 -7.35 8.61 -21.55
CA SER A 428 -7.03 9.89 -22.19
C SER A 428 -5.55 10.28 -22.12
N LEU A 429 -4.73 9.55 -21.37
CA LEU A 429 -3.26 9.65 -21.34
C LEU A 429 -2.59 8.63 -22.30
N TYR A 430 -3.34 7.72 -22.92
CA TYR A 430 -2.80 6.83 -23.95
C TYR A 430 -2.55 7.61 -25.25
N GLY A 431 -1.65 7.13 -26.12
CA GLY A 431 -1.27 7.87 -27.32
C GLY A 431 -0.56 9.20 -27.06
N ASN A 432 -0.03 9.43 -25.85
CA ASN A 432 0.63 10.68 -25.47
C ASN A 432 1.94 10.93 -26.23
N GLY A 433 2.57 9.88 -26.78
CA GLY A 433 3.77 9.99 -27.62
C GLY A 433 5.03 10.48 -26.90
N LYS A 434 5.06 10.43 -25.57
CA LYS A 434 6.15 10.97 -24.73
C LYS A 434 6.63 10.01 -23.64
N VAL A 435 5.71 9.32 -22.96
CA VAL A 435 5.99 8.41 -21.84
C VAL A 435 5.23 7.11 -22.09
N ALA A 436 5.93 5.98 -21.96
CA ALA A 436 5.32 4.67 -22.08
C ALA A 436 4.25 4.48 -21.01
N TYR A 437 3.31 3.55 -21.19
CA TYR A 437 2.26 3.30 -20.21
C TYR A 437 1.92 1.83 -20.13
N VAL A 438 1.29 1.43 -19.03
CA VAL A 438 0.62 0.13 -18.92
C VAL A 438 -0.88 0.32 -19.05
N ALA A 439 -1.56 -0.61 -19.72
CA ALA A 439 -3.01 -0.65 -19.79
C ALA A 439 -3.57 -1.69 -18.80
N ASN A 440 -4.88 -1.65 -18.55
CA ASN A 440 -5.51 -2.58 -17.64
C ASN A 440 -6.93 -2.98 -18.02
N GLY A 441 -7.35 -4.16 -17.58
CA GLY A 441 -8.72 -4.65 -17.75
C GLY A 441 -9.25 -5.40 -16.53
N TRP A 442 -10.56 -5.35 -16.33
CA TRP A 442 -11.28 -6.09 -15.29
C TRP A 442 -12.29 -7.02 -15.95
N ILE A 443 -12.28 -8.30 -15.59
CA ILE A 443 -13.14 -9.34 -16.14
C ILE A 443 -14.51 -9.25 -15.48
N ARG A 444 -15.49 -8.76 -16.25
CA ARG A 444 -16.87 -8.59 -15.77
C ARG A 444 -17.84 -9.50 -16.51
N GLY A 445 -18.85 -9.97 -15.78
CA GLY A 445 -19.96 -10.74 -16.32
C GLY A 445 -20.44 -11.87 -15.42
N GLU A 446 -21.48 -12.55 -15.88
CA GLU A 446 -22.27 -13.56 -15.16
C GLU A 446 -21.67 -14.98 -15.17
N HIS A 447 -20.39 -15.12 -15.52
CA HIS A 447 -19.71 -16.41 -15.41
C HIS A 447 -19.65 -16.84 -13.94
N LYS A 448 -19.54 -18.15 -13.70
CA LYS A 448 -19.50 -18.71 -12.37
C LYS A 448 -18.25 -18.27 -11.60
N ARG A 449 -18.33 -18.42 -10.29
CA ARG A 449 -17.30 -18.03 -9.32
C ARG A 449 -16.93 -19.21 -8.43
N VAL A 450 -15.72 -19.19 -7.90
CA VAL A 450 -15.21 -20.06 -6.84
C VAL A 450 -14.77 -19.20 -5.66
N SER A 451 -14.83 -19.76 -4.45
CA SER A 451 -14.52 -19.02 -3.22
C SER A 451 -13.28 -19.60 -2.58
N SER A 452 -12.43 -18.73 -2.05
CA SER A 452 -11.29 -19.08 -1.20
C SER A 452 -11.68 -19.29 0.26
N GLY A 453 -12.89 -18.88 0.65
CA GLY A 453 -13.32 -18.75 2.05
C GLY A 453 -12.98 -17.40 2.68
N ASP A 454 -12.11 -16.61 2.04
CA ASP A 454 -11.67 -15.27 2.48
C ASP A 454 -11.57 -14.31 1.28
N ASP A 455 -12.74 -14.06 0.67
CA ASP A 455 -12.88 -13.36 -0.60
C ASP A 455 -12.94 -11.82 -0.40
N TYR A 456 -11.80 -11.19 -0.10
CA TYR A 456 -11.68 -9.77 0.28
C TYR A 456 -12.36 -8.79 -0.71
N TRP A 457 -11.93 -8.79 -1.98
CA TRP A 457 -12.52 -7.95 -3.03
C TRP A 457 -13.77 -8.58 -3.67
N GLY A 458 -13.94 -9.89 -3.48
CA GLY A 458 -14.99 -10.70 -4.08
C GLY A 458 -14.49 -12.10 -4.47
N PRO A 459 -15.41 -13.02 -4.79
CA PRO A 459 -15.05 -14.39 -5.13
C PRO A 459 -14.30 -14.47 -6.47
N LEU A 460 -13.40 -15.43 -6.58
CA LEU A 460 -12.56 -15.66 -7.76
C LEU A 460 -13.40 -16.17 -8.96
N HIS A 461 -12.98 -15.82 -10.17
CA HIS A 461 -13.54 -16.36 -11.41
C HIS A 461 -13.43 -17.90 -11.47
N ASP A 462 -14.46 -18.60 -11.95
CA ASP A 462 -14.33 -20.02 -12.35
C ASP A 462 -13.80 -20.09 -13.79
N PRO A 463 -12.51 -20.41 -14.02
CA PRO A 463 -11.91 -20.31 -15.34
C PRO A 463 -12.23 -21.52 -16.24
N PHE A 464 -12.95 -22.51 -15.71
CA PHE A 464 -13.47 -23.65 -16.47
C PHE A 464 -14.88 -23.40 -17.02
N ASP A 465 -15.54 -22.33 -16.61
CA ASP A 465 -16.82 -21.91 -17.18
C ASP A 465 -16.61 -21.36 -18.61
N PRO A 466 -17.27 -21.89 -19.65
CA PRO A 466 -17.22 -21.30 -21.00
C PRO A 466 -17.63 -19.81 -21.04
N VAL A 467 -18.51 -19.35 -20.14
CA VAL A 467 -18.92 -17.94 -20.05
C VAL A 467 -17.76 -17.05 -19.55
N PHE A 468 -16.79 -17.61 -18.83
CA PHE A 468 -15.58 -16.88 -18.43
C PHE A 468 -14.78 -16.45 -19.65
N ILE A 469 -14.62 -17.33 -20.64
CA ILE A 469 -13.92 -17.02 -21.91
C ILE A 469 -14.58 -15.83 -22.61
N GLU A 470 -15.91 -15.83 -22.71
CA GLU A 470 -16.65 -14.71 -23.31
C GLU A 470 -16.54 -13.42 -22.49
N SER A 471 -16.36 -13.54 -21.17
CA SER A 471 -16.13 -12.38 -20.29
C SER A 471 -14.74 -11.80 -20.50
N VAL A 472 -13.72 -12.66 -20.62
CA VAL A 472 -12.35 -12.25 -20.97
C VAL A 472 -12.32 -11.57 -22.33
N LYS A 473 -12.95 -12.15 -23.36
CA LYS A 473 -13.02 -11.56 -24.71
C LYS A 473 -13.55 -10.13 -24.71
N ARG A 474 -14.62 -9.87 -23.96
CA ARG A 474 -15.18 -8.51 -23.83
C ARG A 474 -14.18 -7.55 -23.18
N THR A 475 -13.54 -7.99 -22.11
CA THR A 475 -12.53 -7.17 -21.40
C THR A 475 -11.35 -6.85 -22.30
N VAL A 476 -10.72 -7.84 -22.93
CA VAL A 476 -9.54 -7.59 -23.78
C VAL A 476 -9.88 -6.82 -25.05
N ALA A 477 -11.09 -6.97 -25.60
CA ALA A 477 -11.55 -6.15 -26.73
C ALA A 477 -11.72 -4.67 -26.35
N GLN A 478 -12.19 -4.38 -25.12
CA GLN A 478 -12.23 -3.01 -24.61
C GLN A 478 -10.81 -2.44 -24.50
N VAL A 479 -9.89 -3.17 -23.85
CA VAL A 479 -8.50 -2.73 -23.71
C VAL A 479 -7.84 -2.50 -25.07
N ALA A 480 -8.04 -3.40 -26.03
CA ALA A 480 -7.52 -3.25 -27.39
C ALA A 480 -8.07 -2.00 -28.10
N THR A 481 -9.32 -1.62 -27.82
CA THR A 481 -9.95 -0.41 -28.37
C THR A 481 -9.37 0.87 -27.75
N GLU A 482 -9.01 0.83 -26.47
CA GLU A 482 -8.36 1.94 -25.77
C GLU A 482 -6.89 2.08 -26.23
N VAL A 483 -6.17 0.97 -26.41
CA VAL A 483 -4.74 0.96 -26.78
C VAL A 483 -4.49 1.14 -28.28
N GLN A 484 -5.37 0.63 -29.14
CA GLN A 484 -5.28 0.76 -30.62
C GLN A 484 -3.94 0.31 -31.22
N GLY A 485 -3.27 -0.68 -30.61
CA GLY A 485 -1.99 -1.19 -31.06
C GLY A 485 -0.81 -0.23 -30.85
N ASP A 486 -0.96 0.78 -29.99
CA ASP A 486 0.07 1.79 -29.71
C ASP A 486 1.38 1.16 -29.18
N PRO A 487 2.55 1.41 -29.81
CA PRO A 487 3.84 0.91 -29.33
C PRO A 487 4.29 1.53 -27.99
N TRP A 488 3.66 2.63 -27.53
CA TRP A 488 3.92 3.21 -26.21
C TRP A 488 3.28 2.40 -25.07
N CYS A 489 2.33 1.52 -25.37
CA CYS A 489 1.81 0.58 -24.39
C CYS A 489 2.85 -0.52 -24.14
N MET A 490 3.44 -0.53 -22.95
CA MET A 490 4.39 -1.56 -22.51
C MET A 490 3.73 -2.93 -22.38
N GLY A 491 2.51 -2.97 -21.84
CA GLY A 491 1.78 -4.20 -21.61
C GLY A 491 0.46 -3.98 -20.89
N VAL A 492 -0.23 -5.07 -20.60
CA VAL A 492 -1.58 -5.09 -20.04
C VAL A 492 -1.62 -5.90 -18.75
N TYR A 493 -2.09 -5.28 -17.66
CA TYR A 493 -2.54 -5.99 -16.46
C TYR A 493 -4.00 -6.42 -16.62
N ILE A 494 -4.35 -7.63 -16.18
CA ILE A 494 -5.74 -8.09 -16.12
C ILE A 494 -6.04 -8.55 -14.70
N GLU A 495 -7.07 -7.98 -14.10
CA GLU A 495 -7.39 -8.11 -12.67
C GLU A 495 -6.32 -7.49 -11.74
N ASN A 496 -6.61 -7.53 -10.44
CA ASN A 496 -5.72 -7.06 -9.37
C ASN A 496 -6.07 -7.77 -8.07
N GLU A 497 -5.07 -8.30 -7.35
CA GLU A 497 -5.21 -8.82 -5.99
C GLU A 497 -6.41 -9.77 -5.77
N LEU A 498 -6.64 -10.69 -6.70
CA LEU A 498 -7.66 -11.72 -6.51
C LEU A 498 -7.31 -12.61 -5.29
N SER A 499 -8.32 -13.09 -4.57
CA SER A 499 -8.16 -14.00 -3.42
C SER A 499 -7.72 -15.40 -3.83
N TRP A 500 -6.44 -15.56 -4.16
CA TRP A 500 -5.83 -16.83 -4.58
C TRP A 500 -5.51 -17.79 -3.43
N GLY A 501 -5.57 -17.33 -2.18
CA GLY A 501 -5.14 -18.05 -0.98
C GLY A 501 -3.79 -17.57 -0.42
N ASN A 502 -3.52 -17.92 0.84
CA ASN A 502 -2.32 -17.49 1.58
C ASN A 502 -1.57 -18.67 2.20
N THR A 503 -0.29 -18.50 2.51
CA THR A 503 0.55 -19.57 3.07
C THR A 503 0.57 -19.62 4.61
N LYS A 504 -0.35 -18.90 5.29
CA LYS A 504 -0.37 -18.83 6.77
C LYS A 504 -0.93 -20.08 7.43
N SER A 505 -1.77 -20.84 6.73
CA SER A 505 -2.32 -22.13 7.17
C SER A 505 -2.76 -22.96 5.97
N ASP A 506 -2.92 -24.28 6.11
CA ASP A 506 -3.40 -25.13 5.01
C ASP A 506 -4.84 -24.79 4.57
N ALA A 507 -5.69 -24.33 5.50
CA ALA A 507 -7.03 -23.84 5.18
C ALA A 507 -6.97 -22.57 4.33
N GLY A 508 -6.05 -21.65 4.64
CA GLY A 508 -5.80 -20.46 3.83
C GLY A 508 -5.11 -20.77 2.50
N HIS A 509 -4.21 -21.75 2.47
CA HIS A 509 -3.42 -22.13 1.29
C HIS A 509 -4.32 -22.77 0.24
N PHE A 510 -5.14 -23.72 0.66
CA PHE A 510 -5.97 -24.51 -0.25
C PHE A 510 -7.46 -24.17 -0.17
N GLY A 511 -7.82 -23.00 0.35
CA GLY A 511 -9.22 -22.57 0.51
C GLY A 511 -10.04 -22.71 -0.78
N LEU A 512 -9.49 -22.28 -1.93
CA LEU A 512 -10.12 -22.45 -3.25
C LEU A 512 -10.44 -23.92 -3.57
N ILE A 513 -9.58 -24.85 -3.19
CA ILE A 513 -9.75 -26.28 -3.45
C ILE A 513 -10.76 -26.86 -2.46
N ILE A 514 -10.61 -26.57 -1.17
CA ILE A 514 -11.51 -27.04 -0.11
C ILE A 514 -12.96 -26.64 -0.43
N HIS A 515 -13.20 -25.36 -0.69
CA HIS A 515 -14.52 -24.85 -0.98
C HIS A 515 -15.06 -25.36 -2.32
N THR A 516 -14.24 -25.44 -3.37
CA THR A 516 -14.69 -25.97 -4.67
C THR A 516 -15.04 -27.45 -4.59
N LEU A 517 -14.26 -28.26 -3.87
CA LEU A 517 -14.52 -29.69 -3.71
C LEU A 517 -15.85 -29.99 -3.00
N SER A 518 -16.32 -29.09 -2.13
CA SER A 518 -17.62 -29.22 -1.45
C SER A 518 -18.83 -29.09 -2.39
N ARG A 519 -18.64 -28.55 -3.60
CA ARG A 519 -19.73 -28.23 -4.53
C ARG A 519 -20.13 -29.42 -5.39
N ASN A 520 -21.32 -29.30 -6.00
CA ASN A 520 -21.79 -30.21 -7.03
C ASN A 520 -21.15 -29.85 -8.39
N SER A 521 -20.58 -30.84 -9.07
CA SER A 521 -19.96 -30.70 -10.39
C SER A 521 -20.90 -30.22 -11.50
N ASN A 522 -22.21 -30.45 -11.37
CA ASN A 522 -23.22 -29.93 -12.32
C ASN A 522 -23.43 -28.41 -12.17
N GLU A 523 -22.99 -27.82 -11.05
CA GLU A 523 -23.20 -26.41 -10.73
C GLU A 523 -21.89 -25.61 -10.75
N SER A 524 -20.73 -26.29 -10.71
CA SER A 524 -19.39 -25.70 -10.75
C SER A 524 -18.52 -26.40 -11.80
N PRO A 525 -18.22 -25.71 -12.93
CA PRO A 525 -17.25 -26.16 -13.91
C PRO A 525 -15.88 -26.48 -13.31
N ALA A 526 -15.38 -25.68 -12.37
CA ALA A 526 -14.14 -25.98 -11.66
C ALA A 526 -14.20 -27.31 -10.90
N LYS A 527 -15.28 -27.60 -10.17
CA LYS A 527 -15.47 -28.90 -9.52
C LYS A 527 -15.49 -30.03 -10.54
N SER A 528 -16.20 -29.87 -11.67
CA SER A 528 -16.22 -30.87 -12.74
C SER A 528 -14.81 -31.13 -13.27
N ALA A 529 -14.03 -30.08 -13.55
CA ALA A 529 -12.64 -30.21 -13.99
C ALA A 529 -11.75 -30.91 -12.95
N PHE A 530 -11.92 -30.60 -11.65
CA PHE A 530 -11.16 -31.26 -10.57
C PHE A 530 -11.44 -32.75 -10.48
N VAL A 531 -12.71 -33.16 -10.66
CA VAL A 531 -13.08 -34.58 -10.73
C VAL A 531 -12.36 -35.27 -11.88
N GLU A 532 -12.32 -34.66 -13.06
CA GLU A 532 -11.65 -35.24 -14.23
C GLU A 532 -10.12 -35.30 -14.08
N ILE A 533 -9.50 -34.26 -13.51
CA ILE A 533 -8.06 -34.27 -13.19
C ILE A 533 -7.73 -35.45 -12.25
N LEU A 534 -8.53 -35.64 -11.20
CA LEU A 534 -8.31 -36.72 -10.24
C LEU A 534 -8.61 -38.11 -10.84
N LYS A 535 -9.61 -38.25 -11.73
CA LYS A 535 -9.85 -39.50 -12.47
C LYS A 535 -8.70 -39.88 -13.41
N ASN A 536 -8.04 -38.87 -13.99
CA ASN A 536 -6.87 -39.12 -14.83
C ASN A 536 -5.66 -39.60 -14.00
N LYS A 537 -5.53 -39.16 -12.74
CA LYS A 537 -4.49 -39.62 -11.82
C LYS A 537 -4.82 -40.95 -11.14
N TYR A 538 -6.09 -41.17 -10.78
CA TYR A 538 -6.59 -42.35 -10.08
C TYR A 538 -7.67 -43.03 -10.91
N SER A 539 -7.41 -44.25 -11.37
CA SER A 539 -8.35 -45.00 -12.21
C SER A 539 -9.66 -45.36 -11.48
N THR A 540 -9.65 -45.41 -10.13
CA THR A 540 -10.84 -45.70 -9.33
C THR A 540 -10.94 -44.80 -8.10
N ALA A 541 -12.16 -44.61 -7.58
CA ALA A 541 -12.41 -43.80 -6.39
C ALA A 541 -11.77 -44.42 -5.13
N GLU A 542 -11.62 -45.74 -5.10
CA GLU A 542 -10.93 -46.46 -4.03
C GLU A 542 -9.43 -46.10 -4.00
N GLN A 543 -8.79 -45.90 -5.15
CA GLN A 543 -7.40 -45.47 -5.22
C GLN A 543 -7.24 -44.04 -4.66
N LEU A 544 -8.16 -43.13 -5.00
CA LEU A 544 -8.19 -41.78 -4.43
C LEU A 544 -8.40 -41.85 -2.90
N SER A 545 -9.37 -42.65 -2.45
CA SER A 545 -9.67 -42.85 -1.03
C SER A 545 -8.45 -43.34 -0.25
N GLN A 546 -7.71 -44.30 -0.81
CA GLN A 546 -6.47 -44.82 -0.22
C GLN A 546 -5.36 -43.77 -0.20
N ALA A 547 -5.17 -43.05 -1.31
CA ALA A 547 -4.16 -42.01 -1.43
C ALA A 547 -4.36 -40.88 -0.41
N TRP A 548 -5.61 -40.47 -0.19
CA TRP A 548 -5.95 -39.41 0.75
C TRP A 548 -6.14 -39.90 2.18
N SER A 549 -6.25 -41.21 2.40
CA SER A 549 -6.71 -41.78 3.67
C SER A 549 -8.05 -41.17 4.14
N LEU A 550 -8.89 -40.79 3.18
CA LEU A 550 -10.20 -40.18 3.40
C LEU A 550 -11.27 -40.99 2.65
N PRO A 551 -12.48 -41.12 3.20
CA PRO A 551 -13.53 -41.93 2.59
C PRO A 551 -14.03 -41.29 1.28
N VAL A 552 -13.80 -41.96 0.15
CA VAL A 552 -14.39 -41.60 -1.15
C VAL A 552 -15.19 -42.80 -1.67
N ALA A 553 -16.51 -42.75 -1.50
CA ALA A 553 -17.38 -43.91 -1.76
C ALA A 553 -17.49 -44.29 -3.24
N SER A 554 -17.52 -43.29 -4.13
CA SER A 554 -17.54 -43.46 -5.59
C SER A 554 -17.23 -42.13 -6.25
N TRP A 555 -16.91 -42.15 -7.55
CA TRP A 555 -16.75 -40.91 -8.32
C TRP A 555 -18.03 -40.07 -8.36
N ASP A 556 -19.20 -40.69 -8.43
CA ASP A 556 -20.50 -39.98 -8.44
C ASP A 556 -20.76 -39.27 -7.11
N ALA A 557 -20.45 -39.92 -5.98
CA ALA A 557 -20.56 -39.32 -4.66
C ALA A 557 -19.59 -38.13 -4.53
N PHE A 558 -18.33 -38.32 -4.93
CA PHE A 558 -17.32 -37.27 -4.93
C PHE A 558 -17.69 -36.08 -5.83
N ALA A 559 -18.29 -36.35 -7.00
CA ALA A 559 -18.74 -35.34 -7.95
C ALA A 559 -19.96 -34.54 -7.45
N THR A 560 -20.76 -35.10 -6.54
CA THR A 560 -21.89 -34.42 -5.91
C THR A 560 -21.42 -33.46 -4.80
N GLY A 561 -20.30 -33.80 -4.14
CA GLY A 561 -19.62 -32.93 -3.17
C GLY A 561 -18.68 -33.73 -2.27
N PHE A 562 -17.60 -33.09 -1.82
CA PHE A 562 -16.64 -33.66 -0.87
C PHE A 562 -16.24 -32.58 0.14
N ALA A 563 -16.60 -32.79 1.40
CA ALA A 563 -16.22 -31.91 2.50
C ALA A 563 -14.99 -32.47 3.22
N MET A 564 -14.03 -31.60 3.52
CA MET A 564 -12.94 -31.96 4.41
C MET A 564 -13.50 -32.26 5.81
N PRO A 565 -12.97 -33.26 6.54
CA PRO A 565 -13.33 -33.46 7.93
C PRO A 565 -13.04 -32.20 8.76
N GLU A 566 -13.95 -31.86 9.67
CA GLU A 566 -13.70 -30.79 10.64
C GLU A 566 -12.46 -31.13 11.47
N PRO A 567 -11.44 -30.25 11.52
CA PRO A 567 -10.35 -30.44 12.45
C PRO A 567 -10.93 -30.27 13.86
N GLY A 568 -10.55 -31.15 14.81
CA GLY A 568 -11.05 -31.09 16.18
C GLY A 568 -10.56 -29.82 16.92
N GLU A 569 -9.81 -29.97 18.02
CA GLU A 569 -9.21 -28.82 18.72
C GLU A 569 -7.98 -28.22 17.99
N GLY A 570 -7.67 -28.68 16.77
CA GLY A 570 -6.48 -28.28 15.99
C GLY A 570 -6.83 -27.54 14.70
N SER A 571 -5.81 -27.15 13.93
CA SER A 571 -5.97 -26.64 12.57
C SER A 571 -6.04 -27.78 11.55
N LEU A 572 -6.73 -27.55 10.44
CA LEU A 572 -6.74 -28.47 9.30
C LEU A 572 -5.30 -28.72 8.82
N GLN A 573 -4.92 -29.99 8.67
CA GLN A 573 -3.61 -30.42 8.15
C GLN A 573 -3.80 -31.11 6.80
N ILE A 574 -3.10 -30.62 5.78
CA ILE A 574 -3.12 -31.14 4.41
C ILE A 574 -1.69 -31.56 4.05
N GLU A 575 -1.44 -32.88 4.12
CA GLU A 575 -0.11 -33.48 4.02
C GLU A 575 -0.04 -34.61 2.98
N GLY A 576 1.18 -35.05 2.65
CA GLY A 576 1.43 -36.19 1.76
C GLY A 576 0.73 -36.06 0.40
N THR A 577 0.19 -37.18 -0.08
CA THR A 577 -0.46 -37.25 -1.40
C THR A 577 -1.68 -36.32 -1.51
N LEU A 578 -2.41 -36.07 -0.41
CA LEU A 578 -3.51 -35.11 -0.39
C LEU A 578 -3.01 -33.70 -0.72
N ARG A 579 -1.89 -33.29 -0.12
CA ARG A 579 -1.24 -31.99 -0.41
C ARG A 579 -0.78 -31.90 -1.85
N GLU A 580 -0.16 -32.95 -2.38
CA GLU A 580 0.28 -33.00 -3.77
C GLU A 580 -0.90 -32.84 -4.74
N ASP A 581 -2.02 -33.51 -4.48
CA ASP A 581 -3.23 -33.40 -5.29
C ASP A 581 -3.87 -32.02 -5.17
N PHE A 582 -3.96 -31.46 -3.96
CA PHE A 582 -4.47 -30.11 -3.76
C PHE A 582 -3.61 -29.06 -4.46
N SER A 583 -2.29 -29.26 -4.44
CA SER A 583 -1.34 -28.40 -5.16
C SER A 583 -1.53 -28.50 -6.67
N LEU A 584 -1.70 -29.71 -7.21
CA LEU A 584 -2.01 -29.94 -8.62
C LEU A 584 -3.31 -29.24 -9.05
N LEU A 585 -4.37 -29.35 -8.23
CA LEU A 585 -5.66 -28.72 -8.53
C LEU A 585 -5.57 -27.19 -8.50
N LEU A 586 -4.85 -26.62 -7.53
CA LEU A 586 -4.65 -25.17 -7.41
C LEU A 586 -3.82 -24.60 -8.55
N GLU A 587 -2.73 -25.28 -8.90
CA GLU A 587 -1.91 -24.91 -10.05
C GLU A 587 -2.69 -25.02 -11.37
N SER A 588 -3.53 -26.06 -11.53
CA SER A 588 -4.39 -26.23 -12.70
C SER A 588 -5.45 -25.14 -12.81
N LEU A 589 -6.02 -24.70 -11.69
CA LEU A 589 -6.98 -23.59 -11.64
C LEU A 589 -6.33 -22.28 -12.08
N SER A 590 -5.16 -21.95 -11.51
CA SER A 590 -4.38 -20.77 -11.88
C SER A 590 -3.97 -20.82 -13.37
N ALA A 591 -3.34 -21.92 -13.81
CA ALA A 591 -2.92 -22.10 -15.19
C ALA A 591 -4.09 -21.94 -16.17
N ARG A 592 -5.27 -22.49 -15.84
CA ARG A 592 -6.46 -22.33 -16.68
C ARG A 592 -6.88 -20.87 -16.79
N PHE A 593 -6.95 -20.13 -15.68
CA PHE A 593 -7.27 -18.70 -15.68
C PHE A 593 -6.31 -17.92 -16.60
N PHE A 594 -5.00 -18.03 -16.34
CA PHE A 594 -4.00 -17.25 -17.09
C PHE A 594 -3.89 -17.69 -18.55
N SER A 595 -4.10 -18.97 -18.86
CA SER A 595 -4.10 -19.45 -20.26
C SER A 595 -5.23 -18.85 -21.09
N VAL A 596 -6.44 -18.72 -20.53
CA VAL A 596 -7.59 -18.12 -21.23
C VAL A 596 -7.32 -16.63 -21.45
N VAL A 597 -6.86 -15.92 -20.42
CA VAL A 597 -6.54 -14.49 -20.54
C VAL A 597 -5.46 -14.26 -21.58
N GLN A 598 -4.37 -15.03 -21.55
CA GLN A 598 -3.28 -14.90 -22.51
C GLN A 598 -3.75 -15.16 -23.95
N GLN A 599 -4.53 -16.23 -24.19
CA GLN A 599 -4.96 -16.60 -25.53
C GLN A 599 -5.84 -15.52 -26.15
N GLU A 600 -6.82 -15.04 -25.37
CA GLU A 600 -7.76 -14.04 -25.86
C GLU A 600 -7.11 -12.66 -25.98
N LEU A 601 -6.18 -12.29 -25.09
CA LEU A 601 -5.40 -11.06 -25.21
C LEU A 601 -4.50 -11.10 -26.45
N ALA A 602 -3.73 -12.18 -26.65
CA ALA A 602 -2.85 -12.34 -27.81
C ALA A 602 -3.62 -12.32 -29.15
N ALA A 603 -4.89 -12.74 -29.16
CA ALA A 603 -5.73 -12.69 -30.35
C ALA A 603 -6.06 -11.25 -30.81
N VAL A 604 -6.09 -10.28 -29.88
CA VAL A 604 -6.45 -8.88 -30.17
C VAL A 604 -5.30 -7.88 -30.01
N MET A 605 -4.27 -8.24 -29.22
CA MET A 605 -3.08 -7.45 -28.94
C MET A 605 -1.81 -8.33 -29.00
N PRO A 606 -1.49 -8.93 -30.16
CA PRO A 606 -0.43 -9.95 -30.28
C PRO A 606 1.00 -9.44 -30.02
N ASN A 607 1.21 -8.12 -29.99
CA ASN A 607 2.54 -7.52 -29.86
C ASN A 607 2.81 -6.95 -28.46
N HIS A 608 1.83 -6.98 -27.56
CA HIS A 608 1.90 -6.34 -26.24
C HIS A 608 2.09 -7.38 -25.15
N LEU A 609 2.86 -7.02 -24.10
CA LEU A 609 3.14 -7.92 -22.98
C LEU A 609 1.88 -8.18 -22.14
N PHE A 610 1.65 -9.44 -21.76
CA PHE A 610 0.73 -9.80 -20.69
C PHE A 610 1.46 -9.74 -19.34
N LEU A 611 1.08 -8.77 -18.50
CA LEU A 611 1.76 -8.46 -17.24
C LEU A 611 1.16 -9.17 -16.02
N GLY A 612 0.24 -10.12 -16.22
CA GLY A 612 -0.40 -10.88 -15.15
C GLY A 612 -1.48 -10.11 -14.39
N ALA A 613 -1.68 -10.50 -13.12
CA ALA A 613 -2.84 -10.12 -12.30
C ALA A 613 -2.49 -9.54 -10.91
N ARG A 614 -1.27 -9.01 -10.73
CA ARG A 614 -0.82 -8.23 -9.57
C ARG A 614 -1.11 -8.92 -8.23
N PHE A 615 -0.36 -9.97 -7.95
CA PHE A 615 -0.54 -10.74 -6.72
C PHE A 615 -0.14 -9.93 -5.49
N ALA A 616 -1.06 -9.76 -4.53
CA ALA A 616 -0.68 -9.27 -3.22
C ALA A 616 0.10 -10.33 -2.43
N ASP A 617 0.87 -9.90 -1.44
CA ASP A 617 1.66 -10.81 -0.59
C ASP A 617 0.80 -11.81 0.22
N TRP A 618 -0.47 -11.46 0.45
CA TRP A 618 -1.47 -12.33 1.06
C TRP A 618 -2.22 -13.24 0.06
N GLY A 619 -1.93 -13.15 -1.23
CA GLY A 619 -2.65 -13.81 -2.33
C GLY A 619 -1.73 -14.45 -3.39
N MET A 620 -0.62 -15.07 -2.98
CA MET A 620 0.41 -15.60 -3.89
C MET A 620 0.99 -16.96 -3.48
N THR A 621 0.18 -18.02 -3.45
CA THR A 621 0.72 -19.36 -3.18
C THR A 621 1.68 -19.82 -4.30
N PRO A 622 2.66 -20.70 -4.01
CA PRO A 622 3.62 -21.17 -5.01
C PRO A 622 2.96 -21.78 -6.25
N GLU A 623 1.87 -22.53 -6.07
CA GLU A 623 1.07 -23.14 -7.15
C GLU A 623 0.47 -22.08 -8.07
N VAL A 624 -0.08 -21.02 -7.49
CA VAL A 624 -0.73 -19.95 -8.24
C VAL A 624 0.30 -19.18 -9.06
N VAL A 625 1.46 -18.88 -8.46
CA VAL A 625 2.56 -18.20 -9.16
C VAL A 625 3.10 -19.07 -10.30
N ARG A 626 3.32 -20.37 -10.09
CA ARG A 626 3.75 -21.29 -11.17
C ARG A 626 2.73 -21.37 -12.30
N GLY A 627 1.44 -21.51 -11.96
CA GLY A 627 0.35 -21.52 -12.94
C GLY A 627 0.29 -20.25 -13.79
N ALA A 628 0.55 -19.09 -13.18
CA ALA A 628 0.61 -17.80 -13.88
C ALA A 628 1.84 -17.67 -14.78
N ALA A 629 3.02 -17.99 -14.23
CA ALA A 629 4.31 -17.85 -14.91
C ALA A 629 4.38 -18.60 -16.25
N ALA A 630 3.64 -19.71 -16.39
CA ALA A 630 3.55 -20.47 -17.64
C ALA A 630 2.88 -19.68 -18.79
N HIS A 631 2.12 -18.62 -18.49
CA HIS A 631 1.27 -17.93 -19.45
C HIS A 631 1.51 -16.41 -19.52
N VAL A 632 2.10 -15.80 -18.50
CA VAL A 632 2.42 -14.37 -18.54
C VAL A 632 3.81 -14.11 -19.13
N ASP A 633 3.99 -12.94 -19.73
CA ASP A 633 5.31 -12.46 -20.16
C ASP A 633 6.10 -11.91 -18.98
N VAL A 634 5.43 -11.23 -18.04
CA VAL A 634 5.97 -10.68 -16.80
C VAL A 634 5.04 -11.03 -15.64
N VAL A 635 5.57 -11.54 -14.53
CA VAL A 635 4.77 -11.81 -13.32
C VAL A 635 4.71 -10.56 -12.45
N SER A 636 3.51 -10.16 -12.02
CA SER A 636 3.32 -8.95 -11.22
C SER A 636 2.94 -9.22 -9.78
N TYR A 637 3.48 -8.40 -8.87
CA TYR A 637 3.28 -8.50 -7.43
C TYR A 637 3.02 -7.13 -6.81
N ASN A 638 2.12 -7.02 -5.85
CA ASN A 638 1.94 -5.83 -5.02
C ASN A 638 2.60 -6.09 -3.67
N LEU A 639 3.53 -5.21 -3.26
CA LEU A 639 4.35 -5.42 -2.07
C LEU A 639 4.52 -4.13 -1.28
N TYR A 640 3.69 -3.99 -0.25
CA TYR A 640 3.73 -2.89 0.70
C TYR A 640 4.62 -3.24 1.91
N THR A 641 5.91 -2.94 1.78
CA THR A 641 6.98 -3.14 2.79
C THR A 641 8.05 -2.06 2.65
N GLU A 642 9.10 -2.06 3.49
CA GLU A 642 10.26 -1.16 3.30
C GLU A 642 11.10 -1.52 2.05
N GLY A 643 11.04 -2.77 1.60
CA GLY A 643 11.66 -3.28 0.37
C GLY A 643 11.68 -4.81 0.31
N LEU A 644 12.52 -5.40 -0.53
CA LEU A 644 12.66 -6.85 -0.65
C LEU A 644 13.58 -7.43 0.45
N ALA A 645 13.02 -8.09 1.45
CA ALA A 645 13.81 -8.99 2.31
C ALA A 645 14.30 -10.20 1.49
N ALA A 646 15.56 -10.58 1.67
CA ALA A 646 16.25 -11.51 0.77
C ALA A 646 15.70 -12.96 0.79
N ASP A 647 15.13 -13.41 1.90
CA ASP A 647 14.62 -14.78 2.09
C ASP A 647 13.27 -15.00 1.42
N ASN A 648 12.40 -13.99 1.40
CA ASN A 648 11.03 -14.12 0.92
C ASN A 648 10.86 -14.16 -0.60
N TRP A 649 11.90 -13.81 -1.35
CA TRP A 649 11.87 -13.75 -2.82
C TRP A 649 12.77 -14.78 -3.49
N ALA A 650 13.34 -15.72 -2.74
CA ALA A 650 14.21 -16.77 -3.27
C ALA A 650 13.52 -17.66 -4.33
N PHE A 651 12.19 -17.81 -4.23
CA PHE A 651 11.38 -18.58 -5.18
C PHE A 651 11.44 -18.04 -6.61
N LEU A 652 11.79 -16.76 -6.81
CA LEU A 652 11.90 -16.17 -8.15
C LEU A 652 12.91 -16.91 -9.04
N SER A 653 13.94 -17.51 -8.43
CA SER A 653 14.92 -18.32 -9.15
C SER A 653 14.36 -19.64 -9.68
N GLU A 654 13.34 -20.19 -9.02
CA GLU A 654 12.64 -21.41 -9.47
C GLU A 654 11.65 -21.11 -10.59
N ILE A 655 11.05 -19.91 -10.58
CA ILE A 655 10.11 -19.46 -11.60
C ILE A 655 10.83 -19.02 -12.89
N ASP A 656 12.01 -18.40 -12.75
CA ASP A 656 12.81 -17.83 -13.83
C ASP A 656 12.00 -17.02 -14.86
N LYS A 657 11.28 -16.01 -14.34
CA LYS A 657 10.53 -15.04 -15.15
C LYS A 657 10.90 -13.61 -14.77
N PRO A 658 10.78 -12.65 -15.71
CA PRO A 658 10.84 -11.24 -15.35
C PRO A 658 9.64 -10.91 -14.45
N SER A 659 9.90 -10.14 -13.40
CA SER A 659 8.91 -9.74 -12.42
C SER A 659 8.76 -8.23 -12.35
N ILE A 660 7.60 -7.73 -11.96
CA ILE A 660 7.35 -6.30 -11.74
C ILE A 660 6.61 -6.09 -10.43
N ILE A 661 7.00 -5.08 -9.67
CA ILE A 661 6.18 -4.60 -8.56
C ILE A 661 5.09 -3.69 -9.13
N GLY A 662 3.85 -4.13 -9.00
CA GLY A 662 2.68 -3.39 -9.43
C GLY A 662 2.34 -2.24 -8.49
N GLU A 663 2.53 -2.41 -7.18
CA GLU A 663 2.23 -1.40 -6.15
C GLU A 663 3.22 -1.46 -4.99
N PHE A 664 3.63 -0.27 -4.54
CA PHE A 664 4.22 -0.01 -3.23
C PHE A 664 4.00 1.45 -2.86
N HIS A 665 4.05 1.79 -1.58
CA HIS A 665 4.07 3.17 -1.10
C HIS A 665 4.63 3.28 0.30
N MET A 666 4.95 4.52 0.66
CA MET A 666 5.22 4.96 2.01
C MET A 666 4.51 6.30 2.19
N GLY A 667 3.98 6.56 3.37
CA GLY A 667 3.41 7.87 3.70
C GLY A 667 3.85 8.37 5.06
N ALA A 668 3.53 9.62 5.36
CA ALA A 668 3.70 10.18 6.69
C ALA A 668 2.50 11.06 7.05
N THR A 669 2.39 11.44 8.32
CA THR A 669 1.25 12.21 8.85
C THR A 669 1.59 13.68 9.13
N ASP A 670 2.74 14.16 8.64
CA ASP A 670 3.20 15.54 8.76
C ASP A 670 2.59 16.49 7.71
N SER A 671 1.71 15.98 6.85
CA SER A 671 1.07 16.69 5.73
C SER A 671 -0.45 16.88 5.86
N GLY A 672 -1.00 16.73 7.08
CA GLY A 672 -2.43 16.88 7.34
C GLY A 672 -3.28 15.64 7.03
N SER A 673 -2.66 14.50 6.71
CA SER A 673 -3.30 13.19 6.69
C SER A 673 -3.28 12.55 8.08
N PHE A 674 -4.30 11.74 8.41
CA PHE A 674 -4.37 10.98 9.66
C PHE A 674 -3.83 9.56 9.53
N HIS A 675 -3.50 9.15 8.29
CA HIS A 675 -3.08 7.81 8.00
C HIS A 675 -1.96 7.86 6.97
N ALA A 676 -0.76 7.41 7.35
CA ALA A 676 0.39 7.33 6.45
C ALA A 676 0.09 6.41 5.25
N GLY A 677 -0.53 5.27 5.52
CA GLY A 677 -0.83 4.25 4.54
C GLY A 677 -0.43 2.90 5.13
N LEU A 678 -0.07 1.96 4.26
CA LEU A 678 0.35 0.62 4.69
C LEU A 678 1.78 0.60 5.23
N VAL A 679 2.65 1.48 4.72
CA VAL A 679 4.02 1.68 5.22
C VAL A 679 4.17 3.14 5.66
N SER A 680 4.73 3.37 6.83
CA SER A 680 4.85 4.71 7.42
C SER A 680 6.30 5.15 7.59
N ALA A 681 6.58 6.37 7.14
CA ALA A 681 7.77 7.15 7.43
C ALA A 681 7.48 8.15 8.56
N ALA A 682 8.52 8.69 9.19
CA ALA A 682 8.42 9.71 10.22
C ALA A 682 7.95 11.06 9.65
N ASP A 683 8.39 11.41 8.45
CA ASP A 683 8.09 12.68 7.78
C ASP A 683 8.24 12.58 6.24
N GLN A 684 7.94 13.66 5.52
CA GLN A 684 8.07 13.68 4.04
C GLN A 684 9.52 13.49 3.56
N GLN A 685 10.54 13.82 4.36
CA GLN A 685 11.93 13.64 3.98
C GLN A 685 12.30 12.16 4.00
N GLU A 686 12.01 11.47 5.11
CA GLU A 686 12.23 10.03 5.23
C GLU A 686 11.36 9.25 4.23
N ARG A 687 10.14 9.70 3.94
CA ARG A 687 9.28 9.11 2.88
C ARG A 687 10.01 9.03 1.53
N GLY A 688 10.75 10.08 1.15
CA GLY A 688 11.58 10.09 -0.07
C GLY A 688 12.81 9.19 0.04
N GLU A 689 13.41 9.07 1.22
CA GLU A 689 14.56 8.19 1.47
C GLU A 689 14.16 6.71 1.37
N MET A 690 13.08 6.32 2.07
CA MET A 690 12.51 4.98 2.00
C MET A 690 12.13 4.63 0.55
N PHE A 691 11.57 5.57 -0.23
CA PHE A 691 11.25 5.33 -1.64
C PHE A 691 12.48 4.87 -2.42
N ARG A 692 13.64 5.52 -2.20
CA ARG A 692 14.89 5.12 -2.86
C ARG A 692 15.41 3.79 -2.37
N ASP A 693 15.33 3.55 -1.06
CA ASP A 693 15.80 2.29 -0.47
C ASP A 693 14.99 1.10 -1.01
N TYR A 694 13.66 1.21 -1.04
CA TYR A 694 12.78 0.23 -1.68
C TYR A 694 13.20 -0.02 -3.13
N MET A 695 13.29 1.04 -3.93
CA MET A 695 13.59 0.93 -5.35
C MET A 695 14.99 0.38 -5.62
N HIS A 696 15.98 0.65 -4.77
CA HIS A 696 17.31 0.04 -4.87
C HIS A 696 17.23 -1.49 -4.71
N THR A 697 16.40 -2.01 -3.80
CA THR A 697 16.21 -3.46 -3.68
C THR A 697 15.63 -4.08 -4.95
N ILE A 698 14.71 -3.38 -5.62
CA ILE A 698 14.12 -3.84 -6.90
C ILE A 698 15.16 -3.79 -8.03
N ILE A 699 15.85 -2.65 -8.18
CA ILE A 699 16.84 -2.43 -9.24
C ILE A 699 18.00 -3.43 -9.13
N ASP A 700 18.42 -3.77 -7.92
CA ASP A 700 19.54 -4.69 -7.70
C ASP A 700 19.15 -6.17 -7.89
N SER A 701 17.85 -6.50 -7.84
CA SER A 701 17.38 -7.87 -8.00
C SER A 701 17.45 -8.32 -9.47
N PRO A 702 18.06 -9.47 -9.80
CA PRO A 702 18.19 -9.92 -11.19
C PRO A 702 16.84 -10.30 -11.84
N TRP A 703 15.77 -10.38 -11.06
CA TRP A 703 14.45 -10.83 -11.51
C TRP A 703 13.50 -9.69 -11.85
N PHE A 704 13.61 -8.54 -11.16
CA PHE A 704 12.67 -7.45 -11.35
C PHE A 704 13.07 -6.53 -12.50
N VAL A 705 12.08 -6.16 -13.31
CA VAL A 705 12.21 -5.25 -14.46
C VAL A 705 11.49 -3.92 -14.25
N GLY A 706 10.90 -3.72 -13.07
CA GLY A 706 10.20 -2.48 -12.74
C GLY A 706 9.53 -2.49 -11.37
N ALA A 707 9.12 -1.29 -10.95
CA ALA A 707 8.25 -1.06 -9.81
C ALA A 707 7.44 0.22 -10.00
N GLN A 708 6.16 0.16 -9.64
CA GLN A 708 5.20 1.26 -9.79
C GLN A 708 4.65 1.67 -8.42
N TRP A 709 4.70 2.96 -8.13
CA TRP A 709 4.25 3.54 -6.87
C TRP A 709 2.73 3.70 -6.87
N PHE A 710 2.05 3.26 -5.81
CA PHE A 710 0.63 3.53 -5.61
C PHE A 710 0.49 4.72 -4.64
N GLN A 711 0.18 5.94 -5.06
CA GLN A 711 -0.46 6.37 -6.31
C GLN A 711 -0.11 7.83 -6.61
N TYR A 712 -0.69 8.41 -7.67
CA TYR A 712 -0.38 9.76 -8.09
C TYR A 712 -0.85 10.83 -7.11
N ILE A 713 -2.08 10.72 -6.64
CA ILE A 713 -2.76 11.71 -5.81
C ILE A 713 -3.01 11.08 -4.44
N ASP A 714 -2.88 11.86 -3.36
CA ASP A 714 -3.33 11.40 -2.05
C ASP A 714 -4.79 10.93 -2.12
N SER A 715 -5.12 9.88 -1.37
CA SER A 715 -6.52 9.59 -1.10
C SER A 715 -7.11 10.77 -0.33
N PRO A 716 -8.38 11.18 -0.55
CA PRO A 716 -8.98 12.27 0.22
C PRO A 716 -8.78 12.04 1.71
N ALA A 717 -8.27 13.04 2.45
CA ALA A 717 -8.04 12.90 3.89
C ALA A 717 -9.35 12.58 4.65
N SER A 718 -10.49 12.91 4.05
CA SER A 718 -11.85 12.55 4.46
C SER A 718 -12.30 11.16 3.99
N GLY A 719 -11.43 10.30 3.46
CA GLY A 719 -11.75 8.97 2.95
C GLY A 719 -12.26 8.96 1.52
N ARG A 720 -11.61 8.19 0.64
CA ARG A 720 -12.09 7.95 -0.73
C ARG A 720 -13.42 7.21 -0.68
N ALA A 721 -14.31 7.53 -1.61
CA ALA A 721 -15.70 7.10 -1.55
C ALA A 721 -15.92 5.58 -1.62
N TRP A 722 -14.95 4.81 -2.14
CA TRP A 722 -15.09 3.35 -2.28
C TRP A 722 -15.08 2.63 -0.93
N ASP A 723 -14.12 2.94 -0.06
CA ASP A 723 -13.79 2.13 1.13
C ASP A 723 -13.22 2.94 2.31
N GLY A 724 -13.29 4.27 2.22
CA GLY A 724 -12.81 5.19 3.26
C GLY A 724 -11.30 5.33 3.37
N GLU A 725 -10.50 4.75 2.47
CA GLU A 725 -9.04 4.95 2.46
C GLU A 725 -8.70 6.45 2.45
N ASN A 726 -7.87 6.92 3.38
CA ASN A 726 -7.52 8.34 3.55
C ASN A 726 -6.01 8.58 3.71
N TYR A 727 -5.22 7.92 2.87
CA TYR A 727 -3.77 7.82 3.05
C TYR A 727 -2.96 8.96 2.41
N ASN A 728 -1.80 9.28 3.00
CA ASN A 728 -0.75 10.12 2.40
C ASN A 728 0.15 9.31 1.45
N VAL A 729 -0.41 8.90 0.32
CA VAL A 729 0.24 7.98 -0.65
C VAL A 729 0.41 8.61 -2.02
N GLY A 730 0.08 9.88 -2.19
CA GLY A 730 0.25 10.64 -3.42
C GLY A 730 1.66 11.14 -3.65
N PHE A 731 2.07 11.24 -4.90
CA PHE A 731 3.14 12.15 -5.32
C PHE A 731 2.69 13.62 -5.30
N VAL A 732 1.38 13.87 -5.39
CA VAL A 732 0.76 15.18 -5.24
C VAL A 732 -0.34 15.18 -4.18
N THR A 733 -0.51 16.34 -3.53
CA THR A 733 -1.57 16.58 -2.55
C THR A 733 -2.96 16.67 -3.19
N VAL A 734 -4.01 16.74 -2.36
CA VAL A 734 -5.38 17.07 -2.80
C VAL A 734 -5.48 18.42 -3.55
N ALA A 735 -4.51 19.31 -3.37
CA ALA A 735 -4.44 20.61 -4.03
C ALA A 735 -3.58 20.60 -5.32
N ASP A 736 -3.18 19.42 -5.81
CA ASP A 736 -2.31 19.25 -6.98
C ASP A 736 -0.91 19.85 -6.80
N GLU A 737 -0.40 19.85 -5.56
CA GLU A 737 0.95 20.30 -5.23
C GLU A 737 1.89 19.10 -5.08
N PRO A 738 3.05 19.04 -5.77
CA PRO A 738 3.99 17.92 -5.62
C PRO A 738 4.72 17.91 -4.28
N TYR A 739 4.88 16.72 -3.69
CA TYR A 739 5.72 16.55 -2.50
C TYR A 739 7.20 16.67 -2.85
N GLY A 740 7.82 17.80 -2.50
CA GLY A 740 9.16 18.16 -2.93
C GLY A 740 10.24 17.12 -2.59
N ALA A 741 10.22 16.56 -1.38
CA ALA A 741 11.17 15.54 -0.94
C ALA A 741 11.05 14.23 -1.75
N LEU A 742 9.82 13.76 -1.97
CA LEU A 742 9.56 12.55 -2.76
C LEU A 742 9.91 12.75 -4.24
N VAL A 743 9.59 13.91 -4.82
CA VAL A 743 9.98 14.27 -6.20
C VAL A 743 11.50 14.34 -6.35
N ALA A 744 12.20 14.95 -5.40
CA ALA A 744 13.67 15.01 -5.42
C ALA A 744 14.29 13.61 -5.34
N ALA A 745 13.73 12.73 -4.50
CA ALA A 745 14.12 11.35 -4.38
C ALA A 745 13.92 10.56 -5.69
N ALA A 746 12.74 10.70 -6.33
CA ALA A 746 12.44 10.10 -7.63
C ALA A 746 13.43 10.55 -8.72
N ARG A 747 13.69 11.86 -8.82
CA ARG A 747 14.68 12.39 -9.78
C ARG A 747 16.07 11.81 -9.56
N LYS A 748 16.51 11.73 -8.30
CA LYS A 748 17.83 11.18 -7.95
C LYS A 748 17.94 9.69 -8.31
N LEU A 749 16.93 8.90 -7.96
CA LEU A 749 16.85 7.49 -8.31
C LEU A 749 16.85 7.28 -9.83
N ASN A 750 15.97 7.99 -10.53
CA ASN A 750 15.84 7.84 -11.97
C ASN A 750 17.10 8.31 -12.72
N ALA A 751 17.89 9.25 -12.16
CA ALA A 751 19.20 9.62 -12.71
C ALA A 751 20.22 8.48 -12.71
N GLU A 752 20.22 7.65 -11.66
CA GLU A 752 21.18 6.57 -11.46
C GLU A 752 20.67 5.20 -11.94
N LEU A 753 19.39 5.10 -12.34
CA LEU A 753 18.68 3.87 -12.66
C LEU A 753 19.46 2.92 -13.57
N TYR A 754 19.71 3.32 -14.82
CA TYR A 754 20.35 2.42 -15.79
C TYR A 754 21.83 2.16 -15.51
N PRO A 755 22.65 3.16 -15.13
CA PRO A 755 24.01 2.89 -14.69
C PRO A 755 24.08 1.92 -13.50
N ARG A 756 23.16 1.99 -12.53
CA ARG A 756 23.11 1.05 -11.40
C ARG A 756 22.71 -0.35 -11.85
N ARG A 757 21.67 -0.46 -12.67
CA ARG A 757 21.11 -1.74 -13.13
C ARG A 757 22.04 -2.48 -14.09
N TYR A 758 22.53 -1.76 -15.11
CA TYR A 758 23.18 -2.34 -16.29
C TYR A 758 24.60 -1.82 -16.53
N GLY A 759 25.09 -0.87 -15.73
CA GLY A 759 26.48 -0.42 -15.82
C GLY A 759 27.46 -1.54 -15.49
N GLN A 760 28.62 -1.53 -16.14
CA GLN A 760 29.70 -2.47 -15.80
C GLN A 760 30.13 -2.23 -14.35
N LYS A 761 29.84 -3.19 -13.47
CA LYS A 761 30.49 -3.27 -12.17
C LYS A 761 31.94 -3.67 -12.44
N ASN A 762 32.86 -2.72 -12.26
CA ASN A 762 34.27 -3.09 -12.19
C ASN A 762 34.44 -3.87 -10.88
N ASP A 763 34.34 -5.20 -10.97
CA ASP A 763 34.70 -6.10 -9.87
C ASP A 763 36.19 -5.99 -9.52
#